data_AF-A0A8S2VKU9-F1
#
_entry.id   AF-A0A8S2VKU9-F1
#
_cell.length_a   1.000
_cell.length_b   1.000
_cell.length_c   1.000
_cell.angle_alpha   90.00
_cell.angle_beta   90.00
_cell.angle_gamma   90.00
#
_symmetry.space_group_name_H-M   'P 1'
#
loop_
_entity.id
_entity.type
_entity.pdbx_description
1 polymer ?
#
loop_
_entity_poly.entity_id
_entity_poly.type
_entity_poly.pdbx_seq_one_letter_code
_entity_poly.pdbx_strand_id
1 'polypeptide(L)'
;NILGESTQEDDELKPSKEFIPAFMPRRLFPVQLKMTFFTATELPEMMTDFLATVSKKILAADGWEPVDPYVEVTYNAIQATTEYRNGTSPVWGEALYLIGQFPPLVRTIKVSLKDHATVQQDRTITSFLIDLFSISESNPLAGFLPTFGPTWMFLYGSSREYTINKDHDGLGEGMGEGVCYRGRLLMEIECHPISGEHASNMNVQKESGIQFPESYIFPMKRTFILFGCIYDVTMIDKAFGNAIICFELSIGSSGYLNTNQLATHQSVSSVTRPYPRIPIDNNARHFRLPIDLQKPIIFTKYIFHDYSYRMTLSNRLKHAANDMLKLIRDFEFNVNSKVSDEILIQKYQKLEEYIHTLPCGCNELKPTSNNLGVTETVHPSLSEVLTFSKSNNRMNTLDEKRRTRILHNLESLKIWISKACDFDEVKRYEIVKELYKIARTLRQLSIDVQPSLPDVFLWMICNSKRVAYVRLQPEDLLFSACQGERGVYNGRVQTLFLQTPRTSDKPIKSSTNAKIQIYLWLGTEEQELNIFKQLPTGFDMPPLPLTNDTKYIRYNGRSLYELRCHCYKARSLIASDETGFSDPYLSITAGNETQTTPILKESLCPQWNITLVFRNLIHVGSRETAEEIIGNVVVECYDYDELISIATWPEF
;
A
#
# COMPACT_ATOMS: atom_id res chain seq x y z
N ASN A 1 2.37 -61.47 58.33
CA ASN A 1 1.12 -61.24 59.10
C ASN A 1 0.74 -59.77 58.98
N ILE A 2 -0.32 -59.30 58.35
CA ILE A 2 -1.43 -59.85 57.54
C ILE A 2 -1.85 -58.69 56.61
N LEU A 3 -2.40 -59.03 55.44
CA LEU A 3 -2.92 -58.17 54.37
C LEU A 3 -3.89 -57.05 54.81
N GLY A 4 -3.93 -55.97 54.01
CA GLY A 4 -5.01 -54.98 54.00
C GLY A 4 -5.03 -54.25 52.64
N GLU A 5 -6.17 -54.32 51.96
CA GLU A 5 -6.42 -54.05 50.55
C GLU A 5 -6.26 -52.59 50.12
N SER A 6 -5.79 -52.37 48.88
CA SER A 6 -5.85 -51.10 48.17
C SER A 6 -7.04 -51.11 47.20
N THR A 7 -8.09 -50.36 47.51
CA THR A 7 -9.12 -49.93 46.56
C THR A 7 -9.02 -48.41 46.41
N GLN A 8 -8.56 -47.96 45.25
CA GLN A 8 -8.73 -46.58 44.79
C GLN A 8 -10.15 -46.45 44.24
N GLU A 9 -10.98 -45.63 44.88
CA GLU A 9 -12.20 -45.10 44.30
C GLU A 9 -11.83 -43.86 43.45
N ASP A 10 -12.01 -43.98 42.14
CA ASP A 10 -12.04 -42.87 41.19
C ASP A 10 -13.37 -42.11 41.36
N ASP A 11 -13.32 -40.96 42.03
CA ASP A 11 -14.48 -40.08 42.16
C ASP A 11 -14.61 -39.18 40.92
N GLU A 12 -15.69 -39.43 40.16
CA GLU A 12 -16.16 -38.65 39.03
C GLU A 12 -16.42 -37.18 39.39
N LEU A 13 -15.50 -36.28 39.04
CA LEU A 13 -15.82 -34.87 38.85
C LEU A 13 -16.30 -34.63 37.41
N LYS A 14 -17.59 -34.90 37.18
CA LYS A 14 -18.32 -34.50 35.98
C LYS A 14 -18.19 -32.97 35.79
N PRO A 15 -17.70 -32.47 34.65
CA PRO A 15 -17.77 -31.05 34.36
C PRO A 15 -19.23 -30.65 34.15
N SER A 16 -19.63 -29.59 34.85
CA SER A 16 -20.93 -28.95 34.72
C SER A 16 -21.25 -28.67 33.25
N LYS A 17 -22.44 -29.12 32.83
CA LYS A 17 -23.08 -28.74 31.57
C LYS A 17 -23.40 -27.24 31.60
N GLU A 18 -22.40 -26.40 31.33
CA GLU A 18 -22.63 -25.05 30.85
C GLU A 18 -22.93 -25.14 29.35
N PHE A 19 -24.00 -24.48 28.93
CA PHE A 19 -24.50 -24.48 27.56
C PHE A 19 -23.39 -24.03 26.58
N ILE A 20 -22.89 -24.98 25.78
CA ILE A 20 -21.95 -24.75 24.68
C ILE A 20 -22.77 -24.38 23.43
N PRO A 21 -22.64 -23.17 22.86
CA PRO A 21 -23.08 -22.92 21.50
C PRO A 21 -22.17 -23.71 20.54
N ALA A 22 -22.75 -24.36 19.53
CA ALA A 22 -22.15 -25.39 18.68
C ALA A 22 -21.00 -24.96 17.74
N PHE A 23 -20.33 -23.83 17.94
CA PHE A 23 -19.34 -23.36 16.97
C PHE A 23 -18.01 -22.98 17.63
N MET A 24 -17.05 -23.90 17.47
CA MET A 24 -15.58 -23.77 17.59
C MET A 24 -14.92 -24.10 18.95
N PRO A 25 -14.27 -25.28 19.10
CA PRO A 25 -13.53 -25.65 20.31
C PRO A 25 -12.19 -24.92 20.44
N ARG A 26 -11.74 -24.63 21.68
CA ARG A 26 -10.41 -24.05 22.00
C ARG A 26 -9.22 -24.99 21.72
N ARG A 27 -9.47 -26.23 21.29
CA ARG A 27 -8.45 -27.25 21.00
C ARG A 27 -8.25 -27.33 19.49
N LEU A 28 -7.00 -27.55 19.07
CA LEU A 28 -6.66 -27.79 17.66
C LEU A 28 -7.53 -28.93 17.10
N PHE A 29 -8.16 -28.70 15.97
CA PHE A 29 -8.89 -29.72 15.24
C PHE A 29 -8.48 -29.71 13.76
N PRO A 30 -8.52 -30.88 13.10
CA PRO A 30 -8.11 -30.98 11.71
C PRO A 30 -9.14 -30.32 10.79
N VAL A 31 -8.64 -29.64 9.76
CA VAL A 31 -9.43 -28.96 8.74
C VAL A 31 -8.91 -29.29 7.35
N GLN A 32 -9.80 -29.27 6.36
CA GLN A 32 -9.45 -29.38 4.95
C GLN A 32 -9.57 -28.01 4.29
N LEU A 33 -8.46 -27.53 3.72
CA LEU A 33 -8.37 -26.32 2.92
C LEU A 33 -8.56 -26.71 1.46
N LYS A 34 -9.63 -26.21 0.84
CA LYS A 34 -9.91 -26.33 -0.58
C LYS A 34 -9.55 -25.00 -1.24
N MET A 35 -8.56 -25.00 -2.12
CA MET A 35 -8.10 -23.82 -2.83
C MET A 35 -8.43 -23.96 -4.30
N THR A 36 -9.36 -23.14 -4.78
CA THR A 36 -9.84 -23.19 -6.16
C THR A 36 -9.15 -22.12 -6.99
N PHE A 37 -8.57 -22.51 -8.12
CA PHE A 37 -7.95 -21.63 -9.11
C PHE A 37 -8.78 -21.65 -10.39
N PHE A 38 -9.43 -20.54 -10.70
CA PHE A 38 -10.37 -20.48 -11.83
C PHE A 38 -9.64 -20.12 -13.11
N THR A 39 -9.01 -18.94 -13.15
CA THR A 39 -8.37 -18.39 -14.35
C THR A 39 -7.35 -17.31 -13.95
N ALA A 40 -6.36 -17.09 -14.81
CA ALA A 40 -5.54 -15.90 -14.77
C ALA A 40 -5.74 -15.10 -16.06
N THR A 41 -5.48 -13.80 -16.03
CA THR A 41 -5.56 -12.92 -17.21
C THR A 41 -4.46 -11.88 -17.18
N GLU A 42 -4.13 -11.33 -18.36
CA GLU A 42 -3.11 -10.28 -18.53
C GLU A 42 -1.69 -10.71 -18.10
N LEU A 43 -1.39 -12.01 -18.17
CA LEU A 43 -0.06 -12.53 -17.90
C LEU A 43 0.94 -12.00 -18.95
N PRO A 44 2.19 -11.70 -18.55
CA PRO A 44 3.21 -11.26 -19.48
C PRO A 44 3.62 -12.38 -20.44
N GLU A 45 4.09 -12.01 -21.62
CA GLU A 45 4.80 -12.93 -22.51
C GLU A 45 6.14 -13.29 -21.87
N MET A 46 6.36 -14.58 -21.63
CA MET A 46 7.62 -15.07 -21.07
C MET A 46 8.55 -15.39 -22.24
N MET A 47 9.36 -14.40 -22.66
CA MET A 47 10.41 -14.66 -23.63
C MET A 47 11.44 -15.61 -23.02
N THR A 48 11.43 -16.84 -23.52
CA THR A 48 12.52 -17.81 -23.32
C THR A 48 13.70 -17.39 -24.21
N ASP A 49 14.94 -17.62 -23.78
CA ASP A 49 16.16 -17.24 -24.50
C ASP A 49 16.05 -17.51 -26.01
N PHE A 50 16.76 -16.75 -26.85
CA PHE A 50 16.73 -16.91 -28.31
C PHE A 50 16.82 -18.40 -28.77
N LEU A 51 17.64 -19.20 -28.09
CA LEU A 51 17.76 -20.65 -28.33
C LEU A 51 16.51 -21.46 -27.93
N ALA A 52 15.88 -21.12 -26.82
CA ALA A 52 14.64 -21.73 -26.35
C ALA A 52 13.42 -21.31 -27.20
N THR A 53 13.43 -20.07 -27.73
CA THR A 53 12.46 -19.59 -28.72
C THR A 53 12.61 -20.35 -30.03
N VAL A 54 13.84 -20.61 -30.49
CA VAL A 54 14.11 -21.40 -31.69
C VAL A 54 13.73 -22.86 -31.48
N SER A 55 14.04 -23.47 -30.32
CA SER A 55 13.62 -24.85 -30.04
C SER A 55 12.10 -24.98 -29.90
N LYS A 56 11.42 -24.08 -29.19
CA LYS A 56 9.94 -24.09 -29.08
C LYS A 56 9.29 -23.83 -30.45
N LYS A 57 9.80 -22.90 -31.28
CA LYS A 57 9.27 -22.65 -32.64
C LYS A 57 9.50 -23.78 -33.63
N ILE A 58 10.61 -24.50 -33.54
CA ILE A 58 10.90 -25.66 -34.40
C ILE A 58 10.06 -26.88 -33.97
N LEU A 59 9.79 -27.03 -32.67
CA LEU A 59 9.04 -28.16 -32.11
C LEU A 59 7.51 -27.97 -32.17
N ALA A 60 7.01 -26.73 -32.07
CA ALA A 60 5.59 -26.42 -32.11
C ALA A 60 5.18 -25.88 -33.50
N ALA A 61 4.85 -26.79 -34.42
CA ALA A 61 4.15 -26.44 -35.65
C ALA A 61 2.73 -25.94 -35.28
N ASP A 62 2.39 -24.73 -35.73
CA ASP A 62 1.05 -24.10 -35.67
C ASP A 62 0.31 -24.19 -34.31
N GLY A 63 0.79 -23.45 -33.31
CA GLY A 63 0.10 -23.31 -32.02
C GLY A 63 0.92 -22.67 -30.90
N TRP A 64 1.89 -21.81 -31.24
CA TRP A 64 2.80 -21.22 -30.25
C TRP A 64 2.08 -20.20 -29.36
N GLU A 65 2.09 -20.45 -28.06
CA GLU A 65 1.64 -19.50 -27.04
C GLU A 65 2.82 -19.04 -26.17
N PRO A 66 2.81 -17.79 -25.70
CA PRO A 66 4.01 -17.13 -25.15
C PRO A 66 4.31 -17.50 -23.69
N VAL A 67 3.46 -18.30 -23.04
CA VAL A 67 3.59 -18.70 -21.63
C VAL A 67 2.75 -19.96 -21.39
N ASP A 68 3.23 -20.87 -20.55
CA ASP A 68 2.61 -22.15 -20.19
C ASP A 68 2.33 -22.17 -18.66
N PRO A 69 1.42 -21.32 -18.14
CA PRO A 69 1.26 -21.10 -16.71
C PRO A 69 0.62 -22.27 -15.93
N TYR A 70 1.12 -22.50 -14.71
CA TYR A 70 0.48 -23.30 -13.67
C TYR A 70 0.65 -22.66 -12.28
N VAL A 71 -0.22 -23.04 -11.35
CA VAL A 71 -0.19 -22.54 -9.97
C VAL A 71 0.39 -23.62 -9.05
N GLU A 72 1.36 -23.23 -8.26
CA GLU A 72 1.94 -24.03 -7.17
C GLU A 72 1.56 -23.41 -5.83
N VAL A 73 0.99 -24.23 -4.94
CA VAL A 73 0.71 -23.84 -3.56
C VAL A 73 1.63 -24.59 -2.62
N THR A 74 2.27 -23.85 -1.71
CA THR A 74 3.06 -24.40 -0.61
C THR A 74 2.40 -24.05 0.72
N TYR A 75 2.06 -25.08 1.50
CA TYR A 75 1.51 -24.95 2.85
C TYR A 75 2.05 -26.06 3.74
N ASN A 76 2.62 -25.70 4.90
CA ASN A 76 3.20 -26.65 5.85
C ASN A 76 4.20 -27.65 5.21
N ALA A 77 5.08 -27.15 4.34
CA ALA A 77 6.03 -27.93 3.52
C ALA A 77 5.39 -28.92 2.52
N ILE A 78 4.06 -28.97 2.41
CA ILE A 78 3.35 -29.71 1.37
C ILE A 78 3.22 -28.79 0.15
N GLN A 79 3.53 -29.33 -1.02
CA GLN A 79 3.36 -28.66 -2.30
C GLN A 79 2.24 -29.33 -3.10
N ALA A 80 1.39 -28.51 -3.71
CA ALA A 80 0.32 -28.93 -4.59
C ALA A 80 0.31 -28.06 -5.84
N THR A 81 0.09 -28.65 -7.01
CA THR A 81 0.12 -27.93 -8.29
C THR A 81 -1.14 -28.18 -9.10
N THR A 82 -1.58 -27.15 -9.84
CA THR A 82 -2.52 -27.32 -10.94
C THR A 82 -1.77 -27.91 -12.15
N GLU A 83 -2.49 -28.40 -13.15
CA GLU A 83 -1.84 -28.65 -14.44
C GLU A 83 -1.62 -27.36 -15.23
N TYR A 84 -0.61 -27.38 -16.11
CA TYR A 84 -0.30 -26.23 -16.93
C TYR A 84 -1.36 -26.05 -18.02
N ARG A 85 -1.56 -24.80 -18.39
CA ARG A 85 -2.43 -24.38 -19.50
C ARG A 85 -1.63 -23.41 -20.33
N ASN A 86 -1.83 -23.42 -21.63
CA ASN A 86 -1.11 -22.52 -22.51
C ASN A 86 -1.83 -21.15 -22.53
N GLY A 87 -1.05 -20.09 -22.72
CA GLY A 87 -1.55 -18.76 -23.07
C GLY A 87 -1.56 -17.76 -21.93
N THR A 88 -1.76 -16.48 -22.27
CA THR A 88 -1.73 -15.36 -21.31
C THR A 88 -2.99 -15.22 -20.45
N SER A 89 -4.01 -16.02 -20.77
CA SER A 89 -5.32 -16.03 -20.09
C SER A 89 -5.78 -17.47 -19.80
N PRO A 90 -5.01 -18.25 -19.02
CA PRO A 90 -5.32 -19.67 -18.78
C PRO A 90 -6.62 -19.83 -17.98
N VAL A 91 -7.34 -20.91 -18.25
CA VAL A 91 -8.50 -21.36 -17.45
C VAL A 91 -8.18 -22.75 -16.90
N TRP A 92 -8.11 -22.86 -15.58
CA TRP A 92 -7.84 -24.13 -14.90
C TRP A 92 -9.15 -24.77 -14.45
N GLY A 93 -9.94 -24.05 -13.65
CA GLY A 93 -11.13 -24.63 -13.01
C GLY A 93 -10.76 -25.83 -12.14
N GLU A 94 -9.69 -25.72 -11.37
CA GLU A 94 -9.15 -26.80 -10.53
C GLU A 94 -9.13 -26.40 -9.05
N ALA A 95 -9.42 -27.36 -8.16
CA ALA A 95 -9.24 -27.20 -6.72
C ALA A 95 -8.17 -28.13 -6.19
N LEU A 96 -7.33 -27.59 -5.31
CA LEU A 96 -6.30 -28.31 -4.56
C LEU A 96 -6.75 -28.43 -3.11
N TYR A 97 -6.73 -29.66 -2.59
CA TYR A 97 -7.14 -29.98 -1.22
C TYR A 97 -5.91 -30.27 -0.36
N LEU A 98 -5.76 -29.50 0.71
CA LEU A 98 -4.70 -29.65 1.70
C LEU A 98 -5.28 -29.86 3.09
N ILE A 99 -4.65 -30.73 3.89
CA ILE A 99 -5.02 -30.96 5.29
C ILE A 99 -4.22 -30.04 6.19
N GLY A 100 -4.91 -29.35 7.10
CA GLY A 100 -4.34 -28.45 8.09
C GLY A 100 -4.96 -28.64 9.47
N GLN A 101 -4.66 -27.70 10.37
CA GLN A 101 -5.26 -27.62 11.69
C GLN A 101 -5.80 -26.21 11.92
N PHE A 102 -6.85 -26.09 12.74
CA PHE A 102 -7.39 -24.82 13.18
C PHE A 102 -7.46 -24.74 14.72
N PRO A 103 -7.08 -23.62 15.37
CA PRO A 103 -6.42 -22.43 14.79
C PRO A 103 -5.14 -22.75 14.02
N PRO A 104 -4.78 -21.97 12.98
CA PRO A 104 -3.68 -22.32 12.08
C PRO A 104 -2.33 -22.28 12.80
N LEU A 105 -1.58 -23.39 12.75
CA LEU A 105 -0.20 -23.47 13.25
C LEU A 105 0.79 -22.72 12.33
N VAL A 106 0.54 -22.80 11.02
CA VAL A 106 1.30 -22.09 10.00
C VAL A 106 0.62 -20.77 9.70
N ARG A 107 1.39 -19.68 9.70
CA ARG A 107 0.82 -18.34 9.49
C ARG A 107 0.39 -18.08 8.05
N THR A 108 1.13 -18.59 7.07
CA THR A 108 0.95 -18.19 5.67
C THR A 108 0.87 -19.35 4.71
N ILE A 109 0.10 -19.16 3.63
CA ILE A 109 0.13 -20.00 2.43
C ILE A 109 0.93 -19.24 1.37
N LYS A 110 1.89 -19.90 0.73
CA LYS A 110 2.59 -19.34 -0.44
C LYS A 110 1.92 -19.85 -1.72
N VAL A 111 1.48 -18.92 -2.55
CA VAL A 111 0.95 -19.21 -3.90
C VAL A 111 1.95 -18.67 -4.91
N SER A 112 2.42 -19.53 -5.81
CA SER A 112 3.38 -19.18 -6.86
C SER A 112 2.80 -19.51 -8.23
N LEU A 113 2.78 -18.52 -9.12
CA LEU A 113 2.45 -18.74 -10.52
C LEU A 113 3.76 -18.96 -11.29
N LYS A 114 3.89 -20.09 -11.97
CA LYS A 114 5.08 -20.51 -12.70
C LYS A 114 4.77 -20.75 -14.17
N ASP A 115 5.78 -20.56 -15.00
CA ASP A 115 5.77 -20.86 -16.42
C ASP A 115 6.49 -22.20 -16.66
N HIS A 116 5.79 -23.16 -17.25
CA HIS A 116 6.34 -24.47 -17.53
C HIS A 116 7.33 -24.43 -18.69
N ALA A 117 8.51 -25.00 -18.49
CA ALA A 117 9.52 -25.13 -19.53
C ALA A 117 9.83 -26.60 -19.81
N THR A 118 9.73 -27.01 -21.08
CA THR A 118 10.00 -28.40 -21.50
C THR A 118 11.47 -28.78 -21.40
N VAL A 119 12.38 -27.80 -21.56
CA VAL A 119 13.85 -28.02 -21.66
C VAL A 119 14.62 -27.32 -20.54
N GLN A 120 14.11 -26.18 -20.04
CA GLN A 120 14.73 -25.40 -18.96
C GLN A 120 13.98 -25.66 -17.64
N GLN A 121 14.52 -25.13 -16.54
CA GLN A 121 13.80 -25.10 -15.27
C GLN A 121 12.59 -24.17 -15.37
N ASP A 122 11.46 -24.57 -14.79
CA ASP A 122 10.26 -23.73 -14.70
C ASP A 122 10.58 -22.39 -14.06
N ARG A 123 10.04 -21.32 -14.64
CA ARG A 123 10.33 -19.95 -14.21
C ARG A 123 9.19 -19.39 -13.38
N THR A 124 9.48 -18.86 -12.21
CA THR A 124 8.48 -18.17 -11.40
C THR A 124 8.09 -16.84 -12.03
N ILE A 125 6.81 -16.68 -12.37
CA ILE A 125 6.24 -15.41 -12.84
C ILE A 125 6.06 -14.47 -11.63
N THR A 126 5.45 -14.98 -10.57
CA THR A 126 5.19 -14.25 -9.32
C THR A 126 4.91 -15.21 -8.16
N SER A 127 5.19 -14.78 -6.93
CA SER A 127 4.78 -15.44 -5.71
C SER A 127 4.18 -14.42 -4.74
N PHE A 128 3.12 -14.81 -4.05
CA PHE A 128 2.54 -14.01 -2.96
C PHE A 128 2.15 -14.89 -1.78
N LEU A 129 2.01 -14.26 -0.61
CA LEU A 129 1.68 -14.91 0.65
C LEU A 129 0.27 -14.48 1.09
N ILE A 130 -0.53 -15.44 1.53
CA ILE A 130 -1.82 -15.20 2.18
C ILE A 130 -1.67 -15.50 3.67
N ASP A 131 -1.91 -14.51 4.53
CA ASP A 131 -1.90 -14.68 5.99
C ASP A 131 -3.22 -15.31 6.45
N LEU A 132 -3.17 -16.54 6.97
CA LEU A 132 -4.33 -17.30 7.42
C LEU A 132 -5.06 -16.61 8.58
N PHE A 133 -4.37 -15.84 9.43
CA PHE A 133 -4.99 -15.08 10.51
C PHE A 133 -5.77 -13.87 10.00
N SER A 134 -5.44 -13.38 8.81
CA SER A 134 -6.15 -12.26 8.21
C SER A 134 -7.48 -12.67 7.55
N ILE A 135 -7.63 -13.96 7.24
CA ILE A 135 -8.79 -14.56 6.58
C ILE A 135 -9.56 -15.55 7.48
N SER A 136 -9.30 -15.53 8.79
CA SER A 136 -10.02 -16.34 9.79
C SER A 136 -10.23 -15.56 11.09
N GLU A 137 -11.10 -16.07 11.96
CA GLU A 137 -11.31 -15.54 13.32
C GLU A 137 -11.48 -16.72 14.29
N SER A 138 -10.74 -16.69 15.39
CA SER A 138 -10.72 -17.76 16.40
C SER A 138 -11.66 -17.50 17.58
N ASN A 139 -12.24 -16.29 17.66
CA ASN A 139 -13.20 -15.93 18.69
C ASN A 139 -14.47 -16.82 18.61
N PRO A 140 -14.89 -17.51 19.68
CA PRO A 140 -16.07 -18.38 19.65
C PRO A 140 -17.40 -17.70 19.27
N LEU A 141 -17.52 -16.37 19.47
CA LEU A 141 -18.78 -15.64 19.23
C LEU A 141 -18.90 -15.10 17.79
N ALA A 142 -17.77 -14.84 17.13
CA ALA A 142 -17.70 -14.22 15.79
C ALA A 142 -16.69 -14.93 14.87
N GLY A 143 -16.32 -16.15 15.25
CA GLY A 143 -15.26 -16.94 14.64
C GLY A 143 -15.66 -17.49 13.29
N PHE A 144 -14.67 -17.62 12.42
CA PHE A 144 -14.85 -18.27 11.14
C PHE A 144 -13.54 -18.94 10.71
N LEU A 145 -13.69 -20.11 10.10
CA LEU A 145 -12.58 -20.82 9.46
C LEU A 145 -12.01 -19.99 8.31
N PRO A 146 -10.74 -20.23 7.91
CA PRO A 146 -10.12 -19.59 6.75
C PRO A 146 -11.08 -19.55 5.55
N THR A 147 -11.36 -18.36 5.05
CA THR A 147 -12.25 -18.17 3.89
C THR A 147 -11.74 -17.00 3.08
N PHE A 148 -11.63 -17.16 1.77
CA PHE A 148 -11.09 -16.12 0.89
C PHE A 148 -11.75 -16.17 -0.48
N GLY A 149 -12.06 -15.02 -1.06
CA GLY A 149 -12.62 -14.96 -2.40
C GLY A 149 -14.04 -15.52 -2.53
N PRO A 150 -14.48 -15.85 -3.76
CA PRO A 150 -13.73 -15.70 -5.01
C PRO A 150 -13.38 -14.23 -5.27
N THR A 151 -12.11 -13.96 -5.59
CA THR A 151 -11.64 -12.58 -5.87
C THR A 151 -10.37 -12.56 -6.71
N TRP A 152 -10.14 -11.47 -7.42
CA TRP A 152 -8.92 -11.28 -8.22
C TRP A 152 -7.75 -10.90 -7.31
N MET A 153 -6.70 -11.70 -7.35
CA MET A 153 -5.38 -11.36 -6.81
C MET A 153 -4.55 -10.70 -7.90
N PHE A 154 -4.05 -9.49 -7.64
CA PHE A 154 -3.14 -8.81 -8.56
C PHE A 154 -1.71 -9.29 -8.32
N LEU A 155 -1.05 -9.65 -9.40
CA LEU A 155 0.26 -10.28 -9.38
C LEU A 155 1.33 -9.23 -9.66
N TYR A 156 2.42 -9.26 -8.90
CA TYR A 156 3.53 -8.32 -9.05
C TYR A 156 4.86 -9.07 -9.07
N GLY A 157 5.82 -8.55 -9.84
CA GLY A 157 7.14 -9.16 -9.95
C GLY A 157 8.16 -8.18 -10.49
N SER A 158 9.22 -8.72 -11.11
CA SER A 158 10.26 -7.93 -11.78
C SER A 158 9.69 -7.11 -12.95
N SER A 159 10.47 -6.18 -13.49
CA SER A 159 10.11 -5.43 -14.71
C SER A 159 9.92 -6.37 -15.92
N ARG A 160 8.97 -6.06 -16.82
CA ARG A 160 8.74 -6.82 -18.08
C ARG A 160 9.87 -6.66 -19.10
N GLU A 161 10.89 -5.87 -18.79
CA GLU A 161 12.07 -5.67 -19.62
C GLU A 161 13.01 -6.88 -19.50
N TYR A 162 13.03 -7.74 -20.52
CA TYR A 162 13.94 -8.89 -20.62
C TYR A 162 15.31 -8.42 -21.11
N THR A 163 16.10 -7.78 -20.25
CA THR A 163 17.52 -7.57 -20.55
C THR A 163 18.31 -8.81 -20.16
N ILE A 164 19.02 -9.38 -21.14
CA ILE A 164 19.82 -10.63 -21.07
C ILE A 164 20.83 -10.66 -19.91
N ASN A 165 21.13 -9.52 -19.29
CA ASN A 165 21.96 -9.45 -18.09
C ASN A 165 21.48 -8.31 -17.19
N LYS A 166 21.02 -8.67 -15.98
CA LYS A 166 21.10 -7.95 -14.67
C LYS A 166 19.81 -8.03 -13.83
N ASP A 167 19.92 -8.78 -12.72
CA ASP A 167 19.69 -8.32 -11.35
C ASP A 167 18.29 -8.12 -10.76
N HIS A 168 17.23 -8.75 -11.29
CA HIS A 168 15.91 -8.77 -10.62
C HIS A 168 15.28 -10.15 -10.46
N ASP A 169 16.05 -11.23 -10.61
CA ASP A 169 15.53 -12.61 -10.66
C ASP A 169 14.85 -13.09 -9.38
N GLY A 170 15.08 -12.45 -8.23
CA GLY A 170 14.40 -12.78 -6.97
C GLY A 170 13.03 -12.09 -6.76
N LEU A 171 12.71 -11.01 -7.49
CA LEU A 171 11.46 -10.26 -7.26
C LEU A 171 10.21 -11.04 -7.65
N GLY A 172 10.32 -11.90 -8.67
CA GLY A 172 9.24 -12.84 -9.03
C GLY A 172 9.02 -13.92 -7.97
N GLU A 173 10.06 -14.27 -7.20
CA GLU A 173 10.00 -15.33 -6.18
C GLU A 173 9.53 -14.83 -4.81
N GLY A 174 9.30 -13.52 -4.68
CA GLY A 174 8.92 -12.84 -3.45
C GLY A 174 10.10 -12.29 -2.64
N MET A 175 11.33 -12.26 -3.20
CA MET A 175 12.52 -11.70 -2.53
C MET A 175 12.59 -10.17 -2.67
N GLY A 176 11.52 -9.47 -2.31
CA GLY A 176 11.40 -8.01 -2.38
C GLY A 176 10.02 -7.54 -2.84
N GLU A 177 9.86 -6.23 -2.97
CA GLU A 177 8.62 -5.62 -3.46
C GLU A 177 8.53 -5.79 -4.98
N GLY A 178 7.46 -6.43 -5.47
CA GLY A 178 7.18 -6.50 -6.90
C GLY A 178 7.00 -5.09 -7.50
N VAL A 179 7.76 -4.80 -8.55
CA VAL A 179 7.89 -3.46 -9.16
C VAL A 179 7.04 -3.27 -10.41
N CYS A 180 6.42 -4.33 -10.91
CA CYS A 180 5.58 -4.27 -12.10
C CYS A 180 4.40 -5.23 -11.97
N TYR A 181 3.24 -4.82 -12.49
CA TYR A 181 2.06 -5.67 -12.61
C TYR A 181 2.29 -6.80 -13.62
N ARG A 182 2.01 -8.04 -13.21
CA ARG A 182 2.26 -9.29 -13.94
C ARG A 182 0.97 -10.06 -14.27
N GLY A 183 -0.17 -9.40 -14.15
CA GLY A 183 -1.49 -9.97 -14.42
C GLY A 183 -2.30 -10.18 -13.15
N ARG A 184 -3.38 -10.95 -13.25
CA ARG A 184 -4.27 -11.24 -12.12
C ARG A 184 -4.72 -12.69 -12.13
N LEU A 185 -4.86 -13.27 -10.94
CA LEU A 185 -5.30 -14.64 -10.69
C LEU A 185 -6.64 -14.62 -9.94
N LEU A 186 -7.65 -15.27 -10.49
CA LEU A 186 -8.91 -15.48 -9.78
C LEU A 186 -8.83 -16.77 -8.96
N MET A 187 -8.99 -16.63 -7.65
CA MET A 187 -8.94 -17.76 -6.73
C MET A 187 -9.93 -17.64 -5.57
N GLU A 188 -10.14 -18.77 -4.89
CA GLU A 188 -10.96 -18.91 -3.70
C GLU A 188 -10.31 -19.89 -2.72
N ILE A 189 -10.53 -19.67 -1.42
CA ILE A 189 -10.16 -20.60 -0.36
C ILE A 189 -11.39 -20.87 0.49
N GLU A 190 -11.77 -22.14 0.60
CA GLU A 190 -12.79 -22.64 1.49
C GLU A 190 -12.15 -23.56 2.53
N CYS A 191 -12.63 -23.53 3.77
CA CYS A 191 -12.11 -24.37 4.84
C CYS A 191 -13.25 -25.10 5.54
N HIS A 192 -13.12 -26.42 5.63
CA HIS A 192 -14.13 -27.30 6.23
C HIS A 192 -13.52 -28.13 7.37
N PRO A 193 -14.22 -28.33 8.49
CA PRO A 193 -13.76 -29.23 9.55
C PRO A 193 -13.80 -30.68 9.06
N ILE A 194 -12.82 -31.49 9.43
CA ILE A 194 -12.78 -32.94 9.13
C ILE A 194 -12.70 -33.76 10.41
N SER A 195 -13.13 -35.02 10.36
CA SER A 195 -12.96 -35.95 11.48
C SER A 195 -11.50 -36.43 11.57
N GLY A 196 -11.06 -36.82 12.77
CA GLY A 196 -9.67 -37.26 13.02
C GLY A 196 -9.24 -38.48 12.22
N GLU A 197 -10.18 -39.33 11.79
CA GLU A 197 -9.90 -40.52 10.98
C GLU A 197 -9.48 -40.14 9.54
N HIS A 198 -10.11 -39.11 8.97
CA HIS A 198 -9.80 -38.60 7.62
C HIS A 198 -8.52 -37.75 7.57
N ALA A 199 -8.00 -37.31 8.71
CA ALA A 199 -6.76 -36.53 8.80
C ALA A 199 -5.49 -37.33 8.49
N SER A 200 -5.57 -38.67 8.53
CA SER A 200 -4.43 -39.58 8.32
C SER A 200 -4.01 -39.73 6.85
N ASN A 201 -4.88 -39.39 5.90
CA ASN A 201 -4.59 -39.40 4.47
C ASN A 201 -4.03 -38.06 4.00
N MET A 202 -2.74 -37.77 4.29
CA MET A 202 -2.05 -36.53 3.90
C MET A 202 -1.79 -36.36 2.39
N ASN A 203 -2.50 -37.08 1.51
CA ASN A 203 -2.30 -36.96 0.07
C ASN A 203 -3.00 -35.71 -0.46
N VAL A 204 -2.27 -34.92 -1.25
CA VAL A 204 -2.84 -33.81 -2.02
C VAL A 204 -3.90 -34.39 -2.96
N GLN A 205 -5.15 -33.94 -2.81
CA GLN A 205 -6.21 -34.26 -3.75
C GLN A 205 -6.41 -33.09 -4.71
N LYS A 206 -6.71 -33.42 -5.96
CA LYS A 206 -6.99 -32.45 -7.02
C LYS A 206 -8.35 -32.78 -7.64
N GLU A 207 -9.17 -31.75 -7.82
CA GLU A 207 -10.44 -31.81 -8.52
C GLU A 207 -10.40 -30.86 -9.72
N SER A 208 -10.85 -31.31 -10.90
CA SER A 208 -10.91 -30.52 -12.12
C SER A 208 -12.35 -30.38 -12.61
N GLY A 209 -12.64 -29.37 -13.43
CA GLY A 209 -13.98 -29.15 -13.99
C GLY A 209 -14.88 -28.25 -13.14
N ILE A 210 -14.30 -27.47 -12.22
CA ILE A 210 -15.03 -26.50 -11.41
C ILE A 210 -15.42 -25.32 -12.28
N GLN A 211 -16.72 -25.04 -12.36
CA GLN A 211 -17.25 -23.96 -13.18
C GLN A 211 -16.88 -22.59 -12.60
N PHE A 212 -16.64 -21.64 -13.50
CA PHE A 212 -16.44 -20.25 -13.15
C PHE A 212 -17.74 -19.66 -12.60
N PRO A 213 -17.71 -18.91 -11.47
CA PRO A 213 -18.90 -18.28 -10.92
C PRO A 213 -19.27 -17.00 -11.70
N GLU A 214 -19.76 -17.15 -12.94
CA GLU A 214 -20.07 -16.01 -13.83
C GLU A 214 -21.21 -15.13 -13.32
N SER A 215 -22.15 -15.71 -12.57
CA SER A 215 -23.45 -15.10 -12.28
C SER A 215 -23.59 -14.43 -10.91
N TYR A 216 -22.63 -14.58 -9.98
CA TYR A 216 -22.86 -14.22 -8.57
C TYR A 216 -21.83 -13.32 -7.87
N ILE A 217 -20.65 -13.03 -8.44
CA ILE A 217 -19.53 -12.54 -7.58
C ILE A 217 -18.87 -11.24 -8.05
N PHE A 218 -18.97 -10.88 -9.33
CA PHE A 218 -18.27 -9.70 -9.84
C PHE A 218 -19.20 -8.48 -9.93
N PRO A 219 -18.87 -7.35 -9.27
CA PRO A 219 -19.52 -6.08 -9.52
C PRO A 219 -19.42 -5.68 -11.00
N MET A 220 -20.35 -4.83 -11.47
CA MET A 220 -20.29 -4.27 -12.81
C MET A 220 -18.92 -3.64 -13.11
N LYS A 221 -18.41 -3.84 -14.34
CA LYS A 221 -17.19 -3.17 -14.80
C LYS A 221 -17.43 -1.66 -14.94
N ARG A 222 -16.49 -0.86 -14.44
CA ARG A 222 -16.48 0.60 -14.53
C ARG A 222 -15.14 1.10 -15.06
N THR A 223 -15.18 2.26 -15.70
CA THR A 223 -13.97 3.00 -16.09
C THR A 223 -13.51 3.84 -14.90
N PHE A 224 -12.31 3.56 -14.41
CA PHE A 224 -11.60 4.36 -13.43
C PHE A 224 -10.63 5.30 -14.14
N ILE A 225 -10.53 6.54 -13.68
CA ILE A 225 -9.57 7.54 -14.14
C ILE A 225 -8.53 7.72 -13.03
N LEU A 226 -7.27 7.44 -13.35
CA LEU A 226 -6.13 7.78 -12.53
C LEU A 226 -5.47 9.03 -13.11
N PHE A 227 -5.42 10.10 -12.32
CA PHE A 227 -4.90 11.41 -12.69
C PHE A 227 -3.74 11.80 -11.78
N GLY A 228 -2.71 12.38 -12.38
CA GLY A 228 -1.55 12.94 -11.70
C GLY A 228 -1.15 14.30 -12.27
N CYS A 229 -0.79 15.23 -11.39
CA CYS A 229 -0.20 16.52 -11.76
C CYS A 229 1.08 16.74 -10.96
N ILE A 230 2.22 16.84 -11.65
CA ILE A 230 3.52 16.99 -10.99
C ILE A 230 3.79 18.47 -10.73
N TYR A 231 4.02 18.80 -9.46
CA TYR A 231 4.30 20.14 -8.99
C TYR A 231 5.78 20.46 -9.08
N ASP A 232 6.63 19.56 -8.60
CA ASP A 232 8.08 19.77 -8.59
C ASP A 232 8.82 18.43 -8.57
N VAL A 233 10.02 18.42 -9.11
CA VAL A 233 10.93 17.26 -9.10
C VAL A 233 12.33 17.75 -8.80
N THR A 234 12.85 17.34 -7.65
CA THR A 234 14.17 17.73 -7.14
C THR A 234 14.92 16.52 -6.61
N MET A 235 16.14 16.73 -6.12
CA MET A 235 16.99 15.66 -5.58
C MET A 235 17.23 14.50 -6.56
N ILE A 236 17.26 14.78 -7.87
CA ILE A 236 17.61 13.77 -8.86
C ILE A 236 19.09 13.45 -8.71
N ASP A 237 19.42 12.17 -8.51
CA ASP A 237 20.79 11.70 -8.33
C ASP A 237 21.69 12.04 -9.53
N LYS A 238 22.92 12.50 -9.27
CA LYS A 238 23.93 12.78 -10.28
C LYS A 238 24.25 11.56 -11.17
N ALA A 239 24.06 10.34 -10.66
CA ALA A 239 24.26 9.08 -11.37
C ALA A 239 23.46 8.98 -12.67
N PHE A 240 22.36 9.73 -12.79
CA PHE A 240 21.55 9.75 -14.00
C PHE A 240 22.10 10.62 -15.13
N GLY A 241 23.27 11.26 -14.99
CA GLY A 241 24.00 11.94 -16.07
C GLY A 241 23.15 12.95 -16.86
N ASN A 242 23.54 13.36 -18.07
CA ASN A 242 22.75 14.31 -18.90
C ASN A 242 21.47 13.69 -19.51
N ALA A 243 20.85 12.75 -18.80
CA ALA A 243 19.70 12.06 -19.30
C ALA A 243 18.46 12.95 -19.39
N ILE A 244 17.63 12.57 -20.34
CA ILE A 244 16.27 13.08 -20.49
C ILE A 244 15.36 12.26 -19.59
N ILE A 245 14.57 12.95 -18.77
CA ILE A 245 13.72 12.33 -17.75
C ILE A 245 12.24 12.48 -18.14
N CYS A 246 11.52 11.36 -18.05
CA CYS A 246 10.06 11.31 -18.14
C CYS A 246 9.49 10.60 -16.91
N PHE A 247 8.21 10.82 -16.64
CA PHE A 247 7.46 10.05 -15.65
C PHE A 247 6.32 9.28 -16.30
N GLU A 248 6.13 8.03 -15.89
CA GLU A 248 5.02 7.17 -16.30
C GLU A 248 4.13 6.85 -15.11
N LEU A 249 2.82 7.02 -15.27
CA LEU A 249 1.81 6.66 -14.28
C LEU A 249 0.94 5.51 -14.82
N SER A 250 0.89 4.40 -14.09
CA SER A 250 0.20 3.18 -14.52
C SER A 250 -0.58 2.51 -13.40
N ILE A 251 -1.63 1.77 -13.78
CA ILE A 251 -2.45 0.94 -12.89
C ILE A 251 -2.86 -0.32 -13.66
N GLY A 252 -2.52 -1.48 -13.09
CA GLY A 252 -2.67 -2.76 -13.79
C GLY A 252 -1.87 -2.79 -15.09
N SER A 253 -2.50 -3.21 -16.18
CA SER A 253 -1.93 -3.15 -17.53
C SER A 253 -2.07 -1.78 -18.20
N SER A 254 -2.88 -0.87 -17.65
CA SER A 254 -3.17 0.42 -18.28
C SER A 254 -2.14 1.49 -17.92
N GLY A 255 -1.71 2.24 -18.92
CA GLY A 255 -0.69 3.28 -18.79
C GLY A 255 0.76 2.77 -18.82
N TYR A 256 0.99 1.46 -18.70
CA TYR A 256 2.32 0.84 -18.83
C TYR A 256 2.74 0.80 -20.31
N LEU A 257 3.92 1.35 -20.62
CA LEU A 257 4.48 1.33 -21.98
C LEU A 257 5.66 0.35 -22.10
N ASN A 258 5.68 -0.43 -23.18
CA ASN A 258 6.82 -1.29 -23.47
C ASN A 258 8.02 -0.44 -23.94
N THR A 259 9.25 -0.98 -23.86
CA THR A 259 10.49 -0.24 -24.22
C THR A 259 10.46 0.37 -25.62
N ASN A 260 9.87 -0.34 -26.59
CA ASN A 260 9.72 0.16 -27.96
C ASN A 260 8.78 1.38 -28.00
N GLN A 261 7.68 1.36 -27.25
CA GLN A 261 6.77 2.50 -27.16
C GLN A 261 7.44 3.69 -26.47
N LEU A 262 8.23 3.43 -25.42
CA LEU A 262 9.06 4.46 -24.75
C LEU A 262 10.12 5.07 -25.67
N ALA A 263 10.71 4.29 -26.57
CA ALA A 263 11.69 4.77 -27.55
C ALA A 263 11.07 5.63 -28.65
N THR A 264 9.82 5.32 -29.04
CA THR A 264 9.12 6.08 -30.10
C THR A 264 8.58 7.45 -29.64
N HIS A 265 8.69 7.79 -28.34
CA HIS A 265 8.18 9.03 -27.76
C HIS A 265 6.73 9.37 -28.18
N GLN A 266 5.88 8.35 -28.36
CA GLN A 266 4.48 8.58 -28.66
C GLN A 266 3.85 9.42 -27.54
N SER A 267 3.07 10.43 -27.91
CA SER A 267 2.45 11.39 -26.98
C SER A 267 1.26 10.76 -26.23
N VAL A 268 1.50 9.70 -25.45
CA VAL A 268 0.49 9.02 -24.63
C VAL A 268 0.19 9.87 -23.38
N SER A 269 -1.04 9.83 -22.86
CA SER A 269 -1.43 10.56 -21.65
C SER A 269 -0.77 10.03 -20.38
N SER A 270 -0.33 8.77 -20.35
CA SER A 270 0.25 8.13 -19.17
C SER A 270 1.70 8.52 -18.91
N VAL A 271 2.36 9.23 -19.85
CA VAL A 271 3.77 9.61 -19.76
C VAL A 271 3.96 11.11 -19.97
N THR A 272 4.79 11.73 -19.15
CA THR A 272 5.14 13.15 -19.31
C THR A 272 5.97 13.35 -20.57
N ARG A 273 6.04 14.60 -21.05
CA ARG A 273 7.08 14.98 -22.00
C ARG A 273 8.48 14.79 -21.39
N PRO A 274 9.50 14.58 -22.24
CA PRO A 274 10.89 14.56 -21.83
C PRO A 274 11.36 15.92 -21.28
N TYR A 275 11.99 15.91 -20.10
CA TYR A 275 12.60 17.10 -19.49
C TYR A 275 14.12 16.96 -19.38
N PRO A 276 14.89 18.02 -19.69
CA PRO A 276 16.28 18.10 -19.29
C PRO A 276 16.35 18.36 -17.78
N ARG A 277 17.37 17.82 -17.13
CA ARG A 277 17.68 18.13 -15.73
C ARG A 277 18.56 19.39 -15.63
N ILE A 278 18.44 20.11 -14.52
CA ILE A 278 19.23 21.32 -14.22
C ILE A 278 19.86 21.14 -12.84
N PRO A 279 21.16 21.42 -12.65
CA PRO A 279 21.78 21.36 -11.32
C PRO A 279 21.07 22.33 -10.36
N ILE A 280 20.82 21.87 -9.13
CA ILE A 280 20.20 22.70 -8.08
C ILE A 280 21.25 23.58 -7.39
N ASP A 281 22.45 23.04 -7.21
CA ASP A 281 23.57 23.67 -6.54
C ASP A 281 24.81 23.79 -7.43
N ASN A 282 25.73 24.69 -7.07
CA ASN A 282 27.01 24.86 -7.78
C ASN A 282 27.86 23.58 -7.76
N ASN A 283 27.65 22.71 -6.76
CA ASN A 283 28.35 21.43 -6.63
C ASN A 283 27.72 20.31 -7.49
N ALA A 284 26.62 20.59 -8.19
CA ALA A 284 25.90 19.69 -9.08
C ALA A 284 25.66 18.30 -8.48
N ARG A 285 25.33 18.24 -7.19
CA ARG A 285 25.08 16.98 -6.48
C ARG A 285 23.70 16.45 -6.75
N HIS A 286 22.74 17.38 -6.75
CA HIS A 286 21.35 17.11 -7.02
C HIS A 286 20.88 17.93 -8.21
N PHE A 287 19.96 17.33 -8.96
CA PHE A 287 19.35 17.97 -10.11
C PHE A 287 17.84 18.12 -9.90
N ARG A 288 17.27 19.11 -10.57
CA ARG A 288 15.83 19.36 -10.65
C ARG A 288 15.35 19.37 -12.09
N LEU A 289 14.05 19.29 -12.28
CA LEU A 289 13.43 19.56 -13.58
C LEU A 289 12.92 21.02 -13.63
N PRO A 290 12.95 21.67 -14.81
CA PRO A 290 12.39 23.00 -15.00
C PRO A 290 10.86 22.97 -15.09
N ILE A 291 10.20 22.53 -14.01
CA ILE A 291 8.74 22.48 -13.89
C ILE A 291 8.27 23.77 -13.20
N ASP A 292 8.22 24.85 -13.98
CA ASP A 292 7.84 26.17 -13.49
C ASP A 292 6.31 26.30 -13.35
N LEU A 293 5.68 27.28 -13.99
CA LEU A 293 4.23 27.52 -13.87
C LEU A 293 3.37 26.56 -14.70
N GLN A 294 3.96 25.84 -15.65
CA GLN A 294 3.29 24.80 -16.43
C GLN A 294 3.52 23.44 -15.78
N LYS A 295 2.52 22.96 -15.05
CA LYS A 295 2.61 21.69 -14.32
C LYS A 295 2.18 20.54 -15.24
N PRO A 296 3.04 19.54 -15.49
CA PRO A 296 2.70 18.45 -16.37
C PRO A 296 1.65 17.54 -15.76
N ILE A 297 0.75 17.09 -16.63
CA ILE A 297 -0.33 16.18 -16.31
C ILE A 297 -0.03 14.82 -16.91
N ILE A 298 -0.34 13.78 -16.16
CA ILE A 298 -0.34 12.39 -16.59
C ILE A 298 -1.64 11.73 -16.14
N PHE A 299 -2.28 10.98 -17.02
CA PHE A 299 -3.48 10.26 -16.68
C PHE A 299 -3.65 8.97 -17.48
N THR A 300 -4.38 8.02 -16.92
CA THR A 300 -4.75 6.78 -17.59
C THR A 300 -6.16 6.35 -17.19
N LYS A 301 -6.85 5.66 -18.10
CA LYS A 301 -8.16 5.06 -17.86
C LYS A 301 -8.01 3.56 -17.71
N TYR A 302 -8.63 2.98 -16.69
CA TYR A 302 -8.57 1.55 -16.40
C TYR A 302 -9.98 0.99 -16.20
N ILE A 303 -10.32 -0.06 -16.95
CA ILE A 303 -11.64 -0.68 -16.89
C ILE A 303 -11.56 -1.92 -16.01
N PHE A 304 -12.28 -1.93 -14.89
CA PHE A 304 -12.28 -3.07 -13.98
C PHE A 304 -13.59 -3.18 -13.18
N HIS A 305 -13.78 -4.32 -12.51
CA HIS A 305 -14.93 -4.55 -11.64
C HIS A 305 -14.94 -3.55 -10.47
N ASP A 306 -16.10 -2.98 -10.18
CA ASP A 306 -16.25 -1.97 -9.14
C ASP A 306 -16.30 -2.55 -7.71
N TYR A 307 -15.11 -2.77 -7.15
CA TYR A 307 -14.91 -3.14 -5.75
C TYR A 307 -14.71 -1.92 -4.82
N SER A 308 -15.19 -0.74 -5.23
CA SER A 308 -14.99 0.49 -4.44
C SER A 308 -15.58 0.40 -3.04
N TYR A 309 -16.60 -0.43 -2.81
CA TYR A 309 -17.21 -0.64 -1.49
C TYR A 309 -16.22 -1.15 -0.42
N ARG A 310 -15.23 -1.98 -0.80
CA ARG A 310 -14.17 -2.43 0.12
C ARG A 310 -13.25 -1.27 0.46
N MET A 311 -12.80 -0.54 -0.55
CA MET A 311 -11.88 0.60 -0.38
C MET A 311 -12.52 1.74 0.42
N THR A 312 -13.78 2.10 0.16
CA THR A 312 -14.49 3.15 0.91
C THR A 312 -14.72 2.74 2.37
N LEU A 313 -15.01 1.47 2.64
CA LEU A 313 -15.11 0.93 4.00
C LEU A 313 -13.76 0.99 4.72
N SER A 314 -12.68 0.53 4.07
CA SER A 314 -11.31 0.61 4.58
C SER A 314 -10.93 2.05 4.90
N ASN A 315 -11.20 2.99 4.00
CA ASN A 315 -10.92 4.41 4.21
C ASN A 315 -11.71 4.97 5.40
N ARG A 316 -13.00 4.62 5.52
CA ARG A 316 -13.83 5.04 6.65
C ARG A 316 -13.29 4.54 7.99
N LEU A 317 -12.84 3.29 8.05
CA LEU A 317 -12.18 2.74 9.23
C LEU A 317 -10.82 3.41 9.51
N LYS A 318 -10.03 3.71 8.47
CA LYS A 318 -8.75 4.45 8.59
C LYS A 318 -8.98 5.84 9.17
N HIS A 319 -9.98 6.58 8.69
CA HIS A 319 -10.35 7.91 9.20
C HIS A 319 -10.85 7.84 10.64
N ALA A 320 -11.76 6.91 10.95
CA ALA A 320 -12.26 6.70 12.30
C ALA A 320 -11.13 6.39 13.30
N ALA A 321 -10.18 5.54 12.92
CA ALA A 321 -9.01 5.24 13.74
C ALA A 321 -8.10 6.47 13.94
N ASN A 322 -7.88 7.27 12.89
CA ASN A 322 -7.03 8.46 12.96
C ASN A 322 -7.65 9.55 13.84
N ASP A 323 -8.96 9.79 13.73
CA ASP A 323 -9.66 10.76 14.56
C ASP A 323 -9.73 10.32 16.02
N MET A 324 -9.98 9.02 16.26
CA MET A 324 -9.89 8.44 17.59
C MET A 324 -8.49 8.64 18.20
N LEU A 325 -7.41 8.40 17.44
CA LEU A 325 -6.04 8.65 17.90
C LEU A 325 -5.79 10.11 18.27
N LYS A 326 -6.34 11.09 17.53
CA LYS A 326 -6.23 12.51 17.88
C LYS A 326 -6.92 12.81 19.22
N LEU A 327 -8.12 12.28 19.43
CA LEU A 327 -8.87 12.44 20.68
C LEU A 327 -8.16 11.78 21.86
N ILE A 328 -7.59 10.59 21.67
CA ILE A 328 -6.83 9.89 22.71
C ILE A 328 -5.58 10.67 23.10
N ARG A 329 -4.83 11.22 22.12
CA ARG A 329 -3.63 12.04 22.39
C ARG A 329 -3.96 13.31 23.16
N ASP A 330 -5.05 13.98 22.79
CA ASP A 330 -5.55 15.15 23.53
C ASP A 330 -5.91 14.75 24.97
N PHE A 331 -6.65 13.65 25.16
CA PHE A 331 -6.99 13.14 26.48
C PHE A 331 -5.75 12.78 27.33
N GLU A 332 -4.80 12.02 26.77
CA GLU A 332 -3.54 11.64 27.41
C GLU A 332 -2.72 12.86 27.82
N PHE A 333 -2.63 13.88 26.97
CA PHE A 333 -1.95 15.13 27.29
C PHE A 333 -2.55 15.81 28.53
N ASN A 334 -3.88 15.85 28.63
CA ASN A 334 -4.57 16.42 29.78
C ASN A 334 -4.40 15.58 31.06
N VAL A 335 -4.37 14.23 30.94
CA VAL A 335 -4.06 13.33 32.06
C VAL A 335 -2.65 13.61 32.60
N ASN A 336 -1.66 13.68 31.71
CA ASN A 336 -0.26 13.92 32.07
C ASN A 336 -0.04 15.33 32.65
N SER A 337 -0.84 16.31 32.21
CA SER A 337 -0.78 17.69 32.68
C SER A 337 -1.50 17.92 34.01
N LYS A 338 -2.12 16.87 34.60
CA LYS A 338 -2.84 16.92 35.88
C LYS A 338 -3.90 18.04 35.92
N VAL A 339 -4.65 18.17 34.83
CA VAL A 339 -5.76 19.12 34.71
C VAL A 339 -6.92 18.70 35.64
N SER A 340 -7.84 19.62 35.95
CA SER A 340 -9.00 19.32 36.81
C SER A 340 -9.85 18.16 36.27
N ASP A 341 -10.44 17.41 37.19
CA ASP A 341 -11.26 16.24 36.86
C ASP A 341 -12.47 16.59 35.98
N GLU A 342 -13.03 17.79 36.13
CA GLU A 342 -14.12 18.30 35.28
C GLU A 342 -13.72 18.33 33.79
N ILE A 343 -12.50 18.80 33.48
CA ILE A 343 -12.00 18.88 32.11
C ILE A 343 -11.74 17.47 31.57
N LEU A 344 -11.20 16.58 32.38
CA LEU A 344 -10.96 15.18 31.98
C LEU A 344 -12.26 14.46 31.65
N ILE A 345 -13.30 14.64 32.46
CA ILE A 345 -14.63 14.07 32.22
C ILE A 345 -15.21 14.61 30.91
N GLN A 346 -15.13 15.92 30.65
CA GLN A 346 -15.60 16.51 29.39
C GLN A 346 -14.88 15.93 28.17
N LYS A 347 -13.55 15.77 28.25
CA LYS A 347 -12.73 15.19 27.18
C LYS A 347 -13.08 13.72 26.93
N TYR A 348 -13.30 12.96 28.00
CA TYR A 348 -13.73 11.57 27.87
C TYR A 348 -15.14 11.43 27.30
N GLN A 349 -16.10 12.25 27.74
CA GLN A 349 -17.46 12.27 27.20
C GLN A 349 -17.46 12.55 25.69
N LYS A 350 -16.58 13.45 25.22
CA LYS A 350 -16.38 13.69 23.78
C LYS A 350 -15.88 12.44 23.04
N LEU A 351 -14.99 11.68 23.68
CA LEU A 351 -14.49 10.42 23.13
C LEU A 351 -15.58 9.34 23.11
N GLU A 352 -16.39 9.25 24.17
CA GLU A 352 -17.56 8.38 24.26
C GLU A 352 -18.59 8.69 23.18
N GLU A 353 -18.97 9.97 23.02
CA GLU A 353 -19.88 10.42 21.95
C GLU A 353 -19.34 10.01 20.58
N TYR A 354 -18.03 10.20 20.35
CA TYR A 354 -17.40 9.82 19.09
C TYR A 354 -17.46 8.30 18.82
N ILE A 355 -17.20 7.44 19.82
CA ILE A 355 -17.26 5.98 19.65
C ILE A 355 -18.70 5.48 19.45
N HIS A 356 -19.68 6.10 20.09
CA HIS A 356 -21.08 5.70 19.90
C HIS A 356 -21.61 6.08 18.53
N THR A 357 -21.21 7.25 18.04
CA THR A 357 -21.68 7.80 16.76
C THR A 357 -20.88 7.32 15.56
N LEU A 358 -19.55 7.15 15.69
CA LEU A 358 -18.61 6.83 14.60
C LEU A 358 -18.99 7.53 13.29
N PRO A 359 -18.94 8.87 13.28
CA PRO A 359 -19.44 9.67 12.18
C PRO A 359 -18.66 9.37 10.89
N CYS A 360 -19.26 9.72 9.76
CA CYS A 360 -18.69 9.50 8.43
C CYS A 360 -17.41 10.29 8.13
N GLY A 361 -16.90 11.11 9.05
CA GLY A 361 -15.66 11.89 8.89
C GLY A 361 -15.76 13.13 8.00
N CYS A 362 -16.97 13.56 7.61
CA CYS A 362 -17.17 14.83 6.92
C CYS A 362 -17.09 16.00 7.92
N ASN A 363 -16.21 16.96 7.64
CA ASN A 363 -16.06 18.18 8.45
C ASN A 363 -17.07 19.29 8.08
N GLU A 364 -17.91 19.07 7.07
CA GLU A 364 -18.96 20.02 6.68
C GLU A 364 -20.09 20.00 7.74
N LEU A 365 -19.91 20.91 8.71
CA LEU A 365 -20.88 21.60 9.57
C LEU A 365 -22.18 20.83 9.91
N LYS A 366 -22.33 20.49 11.21
CA LYS A 366 -23.66 20.36 11.83
C LYS A 366 -24.43 21.67 11.55
N PRO A 367 -25.67 21.63 11.02
CA PRO A 367 -26.44 22.86 10.80
C PRO A 367 -26.73 23.51 12.15
N THR A 368 -26.29 24.77 12.30
CA THR A 368 -27.03 25.72 13.12
C THR A 368 -28.29 26.07 12.33
N SER A 369 -29.44 25.85 12.95
CA SER A 369 -30.77 25.91 12.36
C SER A 369 -31.03 27.14 11.48
N ASN A 370 -31.83 26.89 10.42
CA ASN A 370 -32.58 27.83 9.58
C ASN A 370 -31.84 28.39 8.37
N ASN A 371 -31.90 27.66 7.25
CA ASN A 371 -32.35 28.23 5.97
C ASN A 371 -32.87 27.13 5.02
N LEU A 372 -34.05 27.37 4.46
CA LEU A 372 -34.76 26.52 3.51
C LEU A 372 -33.94 26.26 2.24
N GLY A 373 -33.89 24.99 1.81
CA GLY A 373 -33.83 24.67 0.37
C GLY A 373 -32.61 23.90 -0.16
N VAL A 374 -31.68 23.46 0.68
CA VAL A 374 -30.63 22.52 0.25
C VAL A 374 -30.94 21.17 0.89
N THR A 375 -31.25 20.15 0.08
CA THR A 375 -31.29 18.76 0.56
C THR A 375 -29.86 18.35 0.88
N GLU A 376 -29.42 18.57 2.12
CA GLU A 376 -28.13 18.13 2.62
C GLU A 376 -28.09 16.60 2.65
N THR A 377 -27.05 16.01 2.07
CA THR A 377 -26.82 14.57 2.12
C THR A 377 -26.31 14.19 3.51
N VAL A 378 -27.23 13.82 4.41
CA VAL A 378 -26.86 13.18 5.69
C VAL A 378 -26.18 11.85 5.36
N HIS A 379 -24.87 11.79 5.57
CA HIS A 379 -24.12 10.57 5.34
C HIS A 379 -24.32 9.58 6.50
N PRO A 380 -24.56 8.29 6.21
CA PRO A 380 -24.81 7.30 7.25
C PRO A 380 -23.58 7.09 8.14
N SER A 381 -23.80 6.79 9.42
CA SER A 381 -22.74 6.40 10.35
C SER A 381 -22.03 5.11 9.90
N LEU A 382 -20.85 4.81 10.45
CA LEU A 382 -20.16 3.55 10.15
C LEU A 382 -21.04 2.33 10.51
N SER A 383 -21.73 2.35 11.67
CA SER A 383 -22.64 1.29 12.08
C SER A 383 -23.82 1.13 11.11
N GLU A 384 -24.38 2.22 10.60
CA GLU A 384 -25.45 2.19 9.60
C GLU A 384 -24.98 1.58 8.28
N VAL A 385 -23.82 2.00 7.74
CA VAL A 385 -23.27 1.41 6.50
C VAL A 385 -23.05 -0.09 6.66
N LEU A 386 -22.50 -0.49 7.81
CA LEU A 386 -22.32 -1.89 8.17
C LEU A 386 -23.63 -2.62 8.46
N THR A 387 -24.79 -1.97 8.54
CA THR A 387 -26.09 -2.64 8.76
C THR A 387 -26.93 -2.66 7.48
N PHE A 388 -27.03 -1.54 6.77
CA PHE A 388 -27.81 -1.39 5.54
C PHE A 388 -27.27 -2.19 4.35
N SER A 389 -25.96 -2.41 4.27
CA SER A 389 -25.36 -3.16 3.16
C SER A 389 -25.71 -4.67 3.16
N LYS A 390 -26.61 -5.17 4.01
CA LYS A 390 -26.95 -6.62 4.11
C LYS A 390 -27.62 -7.15 2.82
N SER A 391 -28.08 -6.26 1.94
CA SER A 391 -28.69 -6.56 0.64
C SER A 391 -27.73 -6.37 -0.55
N ASN A 392 -26.43 -6.19 -0.29
CA ASN A 392 -25.47 -5.97 -1.36
C ASN A 392 -25.06 -7.31 -1.99
N ASN A 393 -25.72 -7.71 -3.08
CA ASN A 393 -25.43 -8.91 -3.88
C ASN A 393 -24.02 -8.94 -4.51
N ARG A 394 -23.11 -8.05 -4.10
CA ARG A 394 -21.73 -7.91 -4.60
C ARG A 394 -20.67 -8.44 -3.62
N MET A 395 -21.05 -8.75 -2.38
CA MET A 395 -20.13 -9.19 -1.33
C MET A 395 -19.86 -10.69 -1.45
N ASN A 396 -18.61 -11.11 -1.27
CA ASN A 396 -18.30 -12.52 -1.10
C ASN A 396 -18.33 -12.95 0.37
N THR A 397 -18.16 -14.25 0.62
CA THR A 397 -18.28 -14.83 1.97
C THR A 397 -17.29 -14.22 2.96
N LEU A 398 -16.07 -13.89 2.54
CA LEU A 398 -15.10 -13.22 3.41
C LEU A 398 -15.53 -11.77 3.71
N ASP A 399 -16.08 -11.04 2.74
CA ASP A 399 -16.58 -9.67 2.97
C ASP A 399 -17.67 -9.66 4.07
N GLU A 400 -18.60 -10.62 4.03
CA GLU A 400 -19.66 -10.76 5.04
C GLU A 400 -19.12 -11.14 6.41
N LYS A 401 -18.19 -12.11 6.48
CA LYS A 401 -17.53 -12.53 7.72
C LYS A 401 -16.73 -11.38 8.34
N ARG A 402 -15.94 -10.66 7.55
CA ARG A 402 -15.18 -9.47 7.99
C ARG A 402 -16.10 -8.39 8.53
N ARG A 403 -17.21 -8.12 7.85
CA ARG A 403 -18.19 -7.13 8.29
C ARG A 403 -18.82 -7.50 9.63
N THR A 404 -19.19 -8.77 9.81
CA THR A 404 -19.71 -9.28 11.10
C THR A 404 -18.65 -9.13 12.20
N ARG A 405 -17.38 -9.45 11.91
CA ARG A 405 -16.26 -9.20 12.83
C ARG A 405 -16.13 -7.72 13.18
N ILE A 406 -16.21 -6.81 12.21
CA ILE A 406 -16.12 -5.36 12.45
C ILE A 406 -17.27 -4.91 13.35
N LEU A 407 -18.51 -5.27 13.03
CA LEU A 407 -19.69 -4.93 13.85
C LEU A 407 -19.54 -5.41 15.29
N HIS A 408 -19.19 -6.67 15.49
CA HIS A 408 -19.00 -7.24 16.82
C HIS A 408 -17.91 -6.51 17.63
N ASN A 409 -16.79 -6.17 16.98
CA ASN A 409 -15.75 -5.37 17.61
C ASN A 409 -16.32 -3.99 18.01
N LEU A 410 -16.96 -3.27 17.09
CA LEU A 410 -17.54 -1.95 17.37
C LEU A 410 -18.54 -1.97 18.52
N GLU A 411 -19.44 -2.95 18.59
CA GLU A 411 -20.37 -3.12 19.71
C GLU A 411 -19.64 -3.36 21.04
N SER A 412 -18.62 -4.20 21.02
CA SER A 412 -17.78 -4.45 22.20
C SER A 412 -17.08 -3.18 22.68
N LEU A 413 -16.63 -2.32 21.76
CA LEU A 413 -16.03 -1.02 22.08
C LEU A 413 -17.03 -0.07 22.73
N LYS A 414 -18.26 0.02 22.18
CA LYS A 414 -19.34 0.87 22.72
C LYS A 414 -19.73 0.44 24.14
N ILE A 415 -19.80 -0.86 24.40
CA ILE A 415 -20.09 -1.40 25.74
C ILE A 415 -18.93 -1.10 26.69
N TRP A 416 -17.68 -1.26 26.24
CA TRP A 416 -16.50 -1.04 27.07
C TRP A 416 -16.38 0.43 27.51
N ILE A 417 -16.51 1.37 26.56
CA ILE A 417 -16.32 2.79 26.87
C ILE A 417 -17.36 3.33 27.86
N SER A 418 -18.61 2.86 27.78
CA SER A 418 -19.66 3.27 28.73
C SER A 418 -19.50 2.64 30.12
N LYS A 419 -18.73 1.54 30.26
CA LYS A 419 -18.42 0.93 31.56
C LYS A 419 -17.18 1.53 32.22
N ALA A 420 -16.27 2.10 31.45
CA ALA A 420 -14.98 2.62 31.93
C ALA A 420 -15.07 4.04 32.55
N CYS A 421 -16.27 4.53 32.88
CA CYS A 421 -16.52 5.89 33.41
C CYS A 421 -15.94 6.22 34.81
N ASP A 422 -15.17 5.31 35.44
CA ASP A 422 -14.58 5.53 36.76
C ASP A 422 -13.13 6.05 36.65
N PHE A 423 -12.95 7.36 36.90
CA PHE A 423 -11.70 8.13 36.69
C PHE A 423 -10.80 8.21 37.92
N ASP A 424 -10.57 7.10 38.62
CA ASP A 424 -9.52 7.05 39.63
C ASP A 424 -8.12 7.29 39.01
N GLU A 425 -7.18 7.89 39.74
CA GLU A 425 -5.85 8.31 39.24
C GLU A 425 -5.07 7.13 38.63
N VAL A 426 -5.20 5.94 39.22
CA VAL A 426 -4.60 4.68 38.72
C VAL A 426 -5.30 4.20 37.45
N LYS A 427 -6.63 4.30 37.39
CA LYS A 427 -7.45 3.80 36.26
C LYS A 427 -7.30 4.67 35.01
N ARG A 428 -7.00 5.97 35.14
CA ARG A 428 -6.82 6.89 33.99
C ARG A 428 -5.77 6.39 33.00
N TYR A 429 -4.61 5.94 33.49
CA TYR A 429 -3.54 5.41 32.64
C TYR A 429 -3.91 4.07 31.98
N GLU A 430 -4.65 3.22 32.70
CA GLU A 430 -5.17 1.97 32.15
C GLU A 430 -6.18 2.23 31.03
N ILE A 431 -7.09 3.20 31.21
CA ILE A 431 -8.06 3.63 30.20
C ILE A 431 -7.34 4.12 28.94
N VAL A 432 -6.32 4.98 29.07
CA VAL A 432 -5.52 5.45 27.92
C VAL A 432 -4.88 4.29 27.17
N LYS A 433 -4.30 3.32 27.90
CA LYS A 433 -3.67 2.13 27.30
C LYS A 433 -4.69 1.28 26.53
N GLU A 434 -5.86 1.04 27.10
CA GLU A 434 -6.93 0.29 26.42
C GLU A 434 -7.47 1.06 25.20
N LEU A 435 -7.65 2.38 25.29
CA LEU A 435 -8.06 3.20 24.15
C LEU A 435 -7.07 3.11 22.97
N TYR A 436 -5.77 3.10 23.24
CA TYR A 436 -4.75 2.88 22.19
C TYR A 436 -4.82 1.47 21.58
N LYS A 437 -5.11 0.44 22.38
CA LYS A 437 -5.34 -0.91 21.85
C LYS A 437 -6.55 -0.94 20.93
N ILE A 438 -7.64 -0.28 21.32
CA ILE A 438 -8.87 -0.17 20.54
C ILE A 438 -8.60 0.53 19.20
N ALA A 439 -7.93 1.69 19.22
CA ALA A 439 -7.59 2.42 18.01
C ALA A 439 -6.68 1.59 17.07
N ARG A 440 -5.76 0.81 17.64
CA ARG A 440 -4.93 -0.15 16.88
C ARG A 440 -5.77 -1.26 16.26
N THR A 441 -6.76 -1.80 16.96
CA THR A 441 -7.69 -2.81 16.42
C THR A 441 -8.49 -2.24 15.25
N LEU A 442 -9.04 -1.02 15.37
CA LEU A 442 -9.73 -0.35 14.25
C LEU A 442 -8.82 -0.18 13.03
N ARG A 443 -7.56 0.23 13.27
CA ARG A 443 -6.56 0.35 12.19
C ARG A 443 -6.28 -1.00 11.53
N GLN A 444 -6.21 -2.10 12.28
CA GLN A 444 -6.05 -3.44 11.74
C GLN A 444 -7.27 -3.90 10.93
N LEU A 445 -8.48 -3.62 11.42
CA LEU A 445 -9.72 -3.92 10.72
C LEU A 445 -9.86 -3.15 9.40
N SER A 446 -9.22 -1.99 9.29
CA SER A 446 -9.21 -1.16 8.07
C SER A 446 -8.42 -1.77 6.91
N ILE A 447 -7.53 -2.74 7.18
CA ILE A 447 -6.70 -3.37 6.14
C ILE A 447 -7.52 -4.46 5.47
N ASP A 448 -7.93 -4.25 4.22
CA ASP A 448 -8.52 -5.31 3.42
C ASP A 448 -7.45 -6.28 2.91
N VAL A 449 -7.77 -7.57 2.95
CA VAL A 449 -6.90 -8.64 2.46
C VAL A 449 -7.22 -8.92 1.00
N GLN A 450 -8.44 -8.60 0.56
CA GLN A 450 -8.90 -8.79 -0.81
C GLN A 450 -8.70 -7.50 -1.59
N PRO A 451 -7.74 -7.44 -2.53
CA PRO A 451 -7.47 -6.20 -3.24
C PRO A 451 -8.63 -5.85 -4.19
N SER A 452 -8.99 -4.57 -4.25
CA SER A 452 -10.08 -4.07 -5.10
C SER A 452 -9.64 -3.65 -6.49
N LEU A 453 -8.46 -3.03 -6.56
CA LEU A 453 -7.82 -2.55 -7.79
C LEU A 453 -6.32 -2.86 -7.73
N PRO A 454 -5.63 -2.95 -8.88
CA PRO A 454 -4.19 -3.02 -8.90
C PRO A 454 -3.55 -1.77 -8.28
N ASP A 455 -2.33 -1.94 -7.79
CA ASP A 455 -1.49 -0.89 -7.26
C ASP A 455 -1.09 0.07 -8.36
N VAL A 456 -0.91 1.32 -7.97
CA VAL A 456 -0.50 2.40 -8.85
C VAL A 456 1.01 2.52 -8.83
N PHE A 457 1.63 2.59 -10.00
CA PHE A 457 3.07 2.80 -10.15
C PHE A 457 3.34 4.15 -10.80
N LEU A 458 4.23 4.91 -10.16
CA LEU A 458 4.85 6.09 -10.75
C LEU A 458 6.33 5.78 -11.00
N TRP A 459 6.73 5.72 -12.27
CA TRP A 459 8.08 5.41 -12.72
C TRP A 459 8.80 6.66 -13.19
N MET A 460 10.07 6.79 -12.81
CA MET A 460 11.04 7.67 -13.46
C MET A 460 11.73 6.89 -14.58
N ILE A 461 11.64 7.44 -15.78
CA ILE A 461 12.23 6.91 -17.00
C ILE A 461 13.38 7.81 -17.42
N CYS A 462 14.52 7.21 -17.67
CA CYS A 462 15.77 7.86 -18.05
C CYS A 462 16.27 7.19 -19.33
N ASN A 463 16.36 7.94 -20.43
CA ASN A 463 16.77 7.43 -21.75
C ASN A 463 16.03 6.13 -22.15
N SER A 464 14.70 6.15 -22.03
CA SER A 464 13.80 5.02 -22.31
C SER A 464 13.97 3.78 -21.43
N LYS A 465 14.68 3.90 -20.28
CA LYS A 465 14.80 2.85 -19.27
C LYS A 465 14.18 3.27 -17.95
N ARG A 466 13.51 2.34 -17.29
CA ARG A 466 12.96 2.54 -15.93
C ARG A 466 14.08 2.47 -14.90
N VAL A 467 14.24 3.53 -14.10
CA VAL A 467 15.38 3.66 -13.17
C VAL A 467 14.98 3.79 -11.70
N ALA A 468 13.82 4.39 -11.42
CA ALA A 468 13.30 4.52 -10.06
C ALA A 468 11.78 4.54 -10.07
N TYR A 469 11.14 4.07 -9.00
CA TYR A 469 9.68 4.00 -8.89
C TYR A 469 9.19 4.32 -7.48
N VAL A 470 7.88 4.49 -7.38
CA VAL A 470 7.11 4.38 -6.15
C VAL A 470 5.83 3.60 -6.44
N ARG A 471 5.44 2.74 -5.50
CA ARG A 471 4.23 1.92 -5.54
C ARG A 471 3.23 2.47 -4.53
N LEU A 472 1.99 2.67 -4.97
CA LEU A 472 0.93 3.33 -4.20
C LEU A 472 -0.33 2.46 -4.16
N GLN A 473 -0.99 2.45 -3.00
CA GLN A 473 -2.26 1.73 -2.85
C GLN A 473 -3.41 2.53 -3.47
N PRO A 474 -4.31 1.91 -4.25
CA PRO A 474 -5.40 2.61 -4.92
C PRO A 474 -6.42 3.18 -3.92
N GLU A 475 -6.62 2.51 -2.78
CA GLU A 475 -7.48 2.97 -1.68
C GLU A 475 -7.12 4.37 -1.20
N ASP A 476 -5.82 4.66 -1.09
CA ASP A 476 -5.31 5.91 -0.55
C ASP A 476 -5.48 7.07 -1.56
N LEU A 477 -5.74 6.75 -2.82
CA LEU A 477 -5.97 7.70 -3.91
C LEU A 477 -7.45 7.81 -4.32
N LEU A 478 -8.33 6.95 -3.80
CA LEU A 478 -9.73 6.85 -4.21
C LEU A 478 -10.55 8.09 -3.81
N PHE A 479 -11.34 8.59 -4.76
CA PHE A 479 -12.33 9.62 -4.55
C PHE A 479 -13.68 9.02 -4.13
N SER A 480 -14.34 9.67 -3.17
CA SER A 480 -15.74 9.49 -2.82
C SER A 480 -16.35 10.85 -2.55
N ALA A 481 -17.65 11.02 -2.77
CA ALA A 481 -18.34 12.25 -2.39
C ALA A 481 -18.23 12.50 -0.87
N CYS A 482 -18.37 11.43 -0.07
CA CYS A 482 -18.20 11.48 1.39
C CYS A 482 -16.72 11.59 1.76
N GLN A 483 -16.34 12.64 2.49
CA GLN A 483 -14.95 12.93 2.84
C GLN A 483 -14.27 11.79 3.60
N GLY A 484 -14.94 11.16 4.57
CA GLY A 484 -14.35 10.05 5.32
C GLY A 484 -14.37 8.72 4.58
N GLU A 485 -14.84 8.65 3.33
CA GLU A 485 -14.61 7.50 2.44
C GLU A 485 -13.47 7.74 1.44
N ARG A 486 -12.98 8.99 1.34
CA ARG A 486 -11.87 9.34 0.45
C ARG A 486 -10.58 8.74 0.96
N GLY A 487 -9.72 8.36 0.02
CA GLY A 487 -8.33 8.03 0.31
C GLY A 487 -7.62 9.19 1.00
N VAL A 488 -6.71 8.88 1.90
CA VAL A 488 -6.01 9.88 2.73
C VAL A 488 -5.22 10.89 1.87
N TYR A 489 -4.75 10.46 0.71
CA TYR A 489 -3.97 11.27 -0.23
C TYR A 489 -4.75 11.69 -1.48
N ASN A 490 -6.02 11.30 -1.60
CA ASN A 490 -6.86 11.69 -2.72
C ASN A 490 -7.02 13.22 -2.77
N GLY A 491 -6.68 13.80 -3.91
CA GLY A 491 -6.89 15.23 -4.13
C GLY A 491 -6.00 16.12 -3.26
N ARG A 492 -4.84 15.61 -2.81
CA ARG A 492 -3.84 16.37 -2.06
C ARG A 492 -2.50 16.30 -2.76
N VAL A 493 -1.70 17.35 -2.63
CA VAL A 493 -0.32 17.31 -3.11
C VAL A 493 0.52 16.61 -2.05
N GLN A 494 1.27 15.60 -2.47
CA GLN A 494 2.10 14.80 -1.59
C GLN A 494 3.54 14.74 -2.11
N THR A 495 4.48 14.57 -1.18
CA THR A 495 5.90 14.36 -1.47
C THR A 495 6.20 12.87 -1.51
N LEU A 496 6.66 12.37 -2.66
CA LEU A 496 7.06 11.00 -2.89
C LEU A 496 8.58 10.93 -3.11
N PHE A 497 9.21 9.88 -2.57
CA PHE A 497 10.64 9.62 -2.74
C PHE A 497 10.81 8.36 -3.59
N LEU A 498 11.44 8.50 -4.76
CA LEU A 498 11.60 7.39 -5.69
C LEU A 498 12.80 6.51 -5.32
N GLN A 499 12.60 5.20 -5.44
CA GLN A 499 13.57 4.19 -5.07
C GLN A 499 13.93 3.30 -6.27
N THR A 500 15.14 2.74 -6.27
CA THR A 500 15.57 1.80 -7.29
C THR A 500 14.98 0.42 -7.00
N PRO A 501 14.51 -0.32 -8.00
CA PRO A 501 14.15 -1.73 -7.85
C PRO A 501 15.28 -2.53 -7.20
N ARG A 502 14.97 -3.30 -6.15
CA ARG A 502 15.97 -4.09 -5.42
C ARG A 502 15.35 -5.35 -4.83
N THR A 503 16.15 -6.42 -4.76
CA THR A 503 15.83 -7.60 -3.96
C THR A 503 16.12 -7.34 -2.48
N SER A 504 15.51 -8.11 -1.58
CA SER A 504 15.69 -8.04 -0.12
C SER A 504 17.14 -8.17 0.33
N ASP A 505 17.95 -8.89 -0.43
CA ASP A 505 19.31 -9.28 -0.05
C ASP A 505 20.33 -8.18 -0.34
N LYS A 506 19.95 -7.17 -1.12
CA LYS A 506 20.80 -6.01 -1.41
C LYS A 506 20.66 -4.99 -0.27
N PRO A 507 21.77 -4.51 0.31
CA PRO A 507 21.73 -3.56 1.42
C PRO A 507 20.97 -2.29 0.99
N ILE A 508 20.28 -1.68 1.95
CA ILE A 508 19.59 -0.40 1.74
C ILE A 508 20.66 0.66 1.46
N LYS A 509 20.91 0.97 0.19
CA LYS A 509 21.55 2.24 -0.16
C LYS A 509 20.59 3.36 0.24
N SER A 510 21.07 4.26 1.11
CA SER A 510 20.30 5.37 1.69
C SER A 510 19.95 6.48 0.68
N SER A 511 20.35 6.36 -0.59
CA SER A 511 20.16 7.44 -1.57
C SER A 511 18.77 7.35 -2.21
N THR A 512 17.90 8.28 -1.83
CA THR A 512 16.72 8.65 -2.62
C THR A 512 17.17 9.01 -4.03
N ASN A 513 16.52 8.48 -5.07
CA ASN A 513 16.91 8.77 -6.46
C ASN A 513 16.33 10.08 -6.98
N ALA A 514 15.14 10.45 -6.50
CA ALA A 514 14.46 11.70 -6.80
C ALA A 514 13.36 11.96 -5.76
N LYS A 515 13.11 13.23 -5.47
CA LYS A 515 11.96 13.71 -4.69
C LYS A 515 10.96 14.33 -5.64
N ILE A 516 9.69 13.90 -5.56
CA ILE A 516 8.61 14.36 -6.43
C ILE A 516 7.49 14.91 -5.57
N GLN A 517 7.00 16.10 -5.92
CA GLN A 517 5.76 16.64 -5.40
C GLN A 517 4.68 16.44 -6.46
N ILE A 518 3.63 15.69 -6.12
CA ILE A 518 2.59 15.30 -7.08
C ILE A 518 1.22 15.32 -6.42
N TYR A 519 0.24 15.83 -7.16
CA TYR A 519 -1.18 15.69 -6.87
C TYR A 519 -1.69 14.42 -7.55
N LEU A 520 -2.32 13.52 -6.80
CA LEU A 520 -2.90 12.30 -7.34
C LEU A 520 -4.40 12.20 -7.04
N TRP A 521 -5.13 11.62 -7.99
CA TRP A 521 -6.57 11.40 -7.88
C TRP A 521 -6.96 10.11 -8.62
N LEU A 522 -7.77 9.27 -7.99
CA LEU A 522 -8.35 8.07 -8.58
C LEU A 522 -9.86 8.09 -8.35
N GLY A 523 -10.68 7.90 -9.37
CA GLY A 523 -12.14 7.84 -9.22
C GLY A 523 -12.81 7.29 -10.46
N THR A 524 -14.13 7.18 -10.46
CA THR A 524 -14.85 6.70 -11.65
C THR A 524 -14.99 7.80 -12.70
N GLU A 525 -15.22 7.41 -13.96
CA GLU A 525 -15.47 8.36 -15.06
C GLU A 525 -16.69 9.26 -14.79
N GLU A 526 -17.72 8.75 -14.10
CA GLU A 526 -18.89 9.53 -13.64
C GLU A 526 -18.49 10.70 -12.70
N GLN A 527 -17.32 10.61 -12.07
CA GLN A 527 -16.82 11.57 -11.08
C GLN A 527 -15.73 12.49 -11.62
N GLU A 528 -15.42 12.45 -12.93
CA GLU A 528 -14.32 13.19 -13.57
C GLU A 528 -14.35 14.70 -13.27
N LEU A 529 -15.54 15.29 -13.16
CA LEU A 529 -15.74 16.70 -12.80
C LEU A 529 -15.16 17.09 -11.43
N ASN A 530 -14.84 16.12 -10.57
CA ASN A 530 -14.28 16.37 -9.24
C ASN A 530 -12.74 16.36 -9.21
N ILE A 531 -12.06 15.95 -10.30
CA ILE A 531 -10.60 15.91 -10.38
C ILE A 531 -9.99 17.26 -10.02
N PHE A 532 -10.60 18.33 -10.52
CA PHE A 532 -10.08 19.69 -10.41
C PHE A 532 -10.62 20.47 -9.21
N LYS A 533 -11.67 19.99 -8.55
CA LYS A 533 -12.27 20.69 -7.40
C LYS A 533 -11.38 20.70 -6.16
N GLN A 534 -10.49 19.71 -6.04
CA GLN A 534 -9.55 19.60 -4.92
C GLN A 534 -8.17 20.18 -5.26
N LEU A 535 -7.93 20.64 -6.49
CA LEU A 535 -6.72 21.38 -6.79
C LEU A 535 -6.78 22.77 -6.12
N PRO A 536 -5.62 23.33 -5.74
CA PRO A 536 -5.55 24.70 -5.26
C PRO A 536 -6.15 25.70 -6.25
N THR A 537 -6.66 26.82 -5.75
CA THR A 537 -7.17 27.89 -6.61
C THR A 537 -6.02 28.54 -7.41
N GLY A 538 -6.32 28.98 -8.64
CA GLY A 538 -5.36 29.69 -9.50
C GLY A 538 -4.80 28.88 -10.69
N PHE A 539 -5.27 27.64 -10.89
CA PHE A 539 -4.99 26.89 -12.11
C PHE A 539 -6.00 27.20 -13.22
N ASP A 540 -5.50 27.30 -14.45
CA ASP A 540 -6.33 27.25 -15.66
C ASP A 540 -6.71 25.80 -15.93
N MET A 541 -7.98 25.48 -15.69
CA MET A 541 -8.49 24.13 -15.83
C MET A 541 -8.74 23.79 -17.30
N PRO A 542 -8.19 22.68 -17.81
CA PRO A 542 -8.49 22.23 -19.16
C PRO A 542 -9.95 21.74 -19.23
N PRO A 543 -10.55 21.72 -20.43
CA PRO A 543 -11.87 21.14 -20.61
C PRO A 543 -11.85 19.65 -20.25
N LEU A 544 -12.99 19.17 -19.74
CA LEU A 544 -13.28 17.75 -19.53
C LEU A 544 -14.22 17.25 -20.66
N PRO A 545 -14.11 15.98 -21.09
CA PRO A 545 -13.22 14.94 -20.57
C PRO A 545 -11.75 15.15 -20.98
N LEU A 546 -10.82 14.59 -20.19
CA LEU A 546 -9.40 14.66 -20.49
C LEU A 546 -9.08 13.94 -21.81
N THR A 547 -8.32 14.62 -22.68
CA THR A 547 -7.82 14.07 -23.95
C THR A 547 -6.30 13.92 -23.92
N ASN A 548 -5.75 13.16 -24.86
CA ASN A 548 -4.30 12.96 -24.98
C ASN A 548 -3.53 14.27 -25.25
N ASP A 549 -4.21 15.33 -25.70
CA ASP A 549 -3.62 16.64 -25.99
C ASP A 549 -3.39 17.47 -24.73
N THR A 550 -4.11 17.17 -23.64
CA THR A 550 -3.99 17.85 -22.35
C THR A 550 -2.73 17.38 -21.61
N LYS A 551 -1.61 18.08 -21.83
CA LYS A 551 -0.30 17.72 -21.24
C LYS A 551 0.11 18.56 -20.03
N TYR A 552 -0.52 19.71 -19.81
CA TYR A 552 -0.15 20.63 -18.73
C TYR A 552 -1.35 21.41 -18.24
N ILE A 553 -1.33 21.78 -16.95
CA ILE A 553 -2.15 22.86 -16.40
C ILE A 553 -1.24 24.04 -16.08
N ARG A 554 -1.74 25.25 -16.35
CA ARG A 554 -1.00 26.47 -16.04
C ARG A 554 -1.46 27.03 -14.71
N TYR A 555 -0.51 27.35 -13.85
CA TYR A 555 -0.78 28.12 -12.64
C TYR A 555 -0.53 29.61 -12.90
N ASN A 556 -1.51 30.44 -12.57
CA ASN A 556 -1.46 31.89 -12.77
C ASN A 556 -1.18 32.67 -11.48
N GLY A 557 -1.15 31.99 -10.33
CA GLY A 557 -0.75 32.61 -9.07
C GLY A 557 0.77 32.76 -8.95
N ARG A 558 1.21 33.67 -8.07
CA ARG A 558 2.61 33.79 -7.68
C ARG A 558 2.69 34.07 -6.19
N SER A 559 2.95 33.02 -5.41
CA SER A 559 3.19 33.11 -3.98
C SER A 559 4.67 32.80 -3.72
N LEU A 560 5.38 33.81 -3.21
CA LEU A 560 6.78 33.68 -2.81
C LEU A 560 6.83 33.49 -1.29
N TYR A 561 7.58 32.49 -0.86
CA TYR A 561 7.76 32.18 0.54
C TYR A 561 9.23 32.27 0.92
N GLU A 562 9.47 32.71 2.15
CA GLU A 562 10.77 32.68 2.79
C GLU A 562 10.80 31.55 3.83
N LEU A 563 11.78 30.66 3.72
CA LEU A 563 12.05 29.62 4.72
C LEU A 563 13.37 29.94 5.43
N ARG A 564 13.35 29.91 6.76
CA ARG A 564 14.54 30.09 7.61
C ARG A 564 14.86 28.78 8.32
N CYS A 565 16.02 28.21 8.03
CA CYS A 565 16.52 27.01 8.68
C CYS A 565 17.58 27.40 9.71
N HIS A 566 17.25 27.25 11.00
CA HIS A 566 18.17 27.50 12.10
C HIS A 566 18.96 26.22 12.43
N CYS A 567 20.23 26.19 12.06
CA CYS A 567 21.12 25.04 12.22
C CYS A 567 22.04 25.25 13.43
N TYR A 568 21.72 24.61 14.56
CA TYR A 568 22.47 24.79 15.80
C TYR A 568 23.68 23.86 15.90
N LYS A 569 23.46 22.55 16.00
CA LYS A 569 24.52 21.55 16.22
C LYS A 569 24.08 20.14 15.84
N ALA A 570 25.04 19.25 15.58
CA ALA A 570 24.86 17.81 15.61
C ALA A 570 25.65 17.19 16.78
N ARG A 571 25.30 15.97 17.18
CA ARG A 571 25.97 15.24 18.25
C ARG A 571 26.08 13.77 17.89
N SER A 572 27.16 13.13 18.36
CA SER A 572 27.39 11.70 18.20
C SER A 572 27.38 11.26 16.72
N LEU A 573 28.00 12.06 15.85
CA LEU A 573 28.19 11.64 14.46
C LEU A 573 29.12 10.42 14.42
N ILE A 574 28.94 9.60 13.40
CA ILE A 574 29.79 8.45 13.12
C ILE A 574 31.10 8.98 12.56
N ALA A 575 32.22 8.53 13.13
CA ALA A 575 33.55 8.77 12.55
C ALA A 575 33.61 8.06 11.20
N SER A 576 33.67 8.82 10.12
CA SER A 576 33.74 8.27 8.77
C SER A 576 35.17 8.23 8.22
N ASP A 577 36.11 8.94 8.87
CA ASP A 577 37.52 8.97 8.50
C ASP A 577 38.38 7.98 9.31
N GLU A 578 39.53 7.60 8.74
CA GLU A 578 40.55 6.76 9.41
C GLU A 578 41.12 7.42 10.68
N THR A 579 40.97 8.74 10.82
CA THR A 579 41.41 9.53 11.98
C THR A 579 40.50 9.37 13.21
N GLY A 580 39.33 8.73 13.05
CA GLY A 580 38.33 8.62 14.13
C GLY A 580 37.48 9.89 14.31
N PHE A 581 37.56 10.83 13.37
CA PHE A 581 36.72 12.03 13.31
C PHE A 581 35.93 12.08 11.99
N SER A 582 35.24 13.19 11.77
CA SER A 582 34.55 13.55 10.52
C SER A 582 34.63 15.06 10.33
N ASP A 583 34.49 15.51 9.09
CA ASP A 583 34.40 16.89 8.63
C ASP A 583 32.95 17.27 8.24
N PRO A 584 31.99 17.27 9.17
CA PRO A 584 30.58 17.36 8.85
C PRO A 584 30.12 18.72 8.32
N TYR A 585 29.20 18.65 7.36
CA TYR A 585 28.35 19.77 6.94
C TYR A 585 26.95 19.24 6.59
N LEU A 586 25.97 20.13 6.69
CA LEU A 586 24.59 19.85 6.29
C LEU A 586 24.34 20.40 4.89
N SER A 587 23.65 19.61 4.07
CA SER A 587 23.02 20.02 2.83
C SER A 587 21.51 20.04 3.06
N ILE A 588 20.90 21.22 2.95
CA ILE A 588 19.48 21.44 3.21
C ILE A 588 18.79 21.79 1.91
N THR A 589 17.83 20.97 1.49
CA THR A 589 17.05 21.16 0.27
C THR A 589 15.60 21.50 0.62
N ALA A 590 15.14 22.66 0.16
CA ALA A 590 13.78 23.15 0.34
C ALA A 590 13.23 23.67 -1.00
N GLY A 591 12.08 23.13 -1.42
CA GLY A 591 11.54 23.39 -2.76
C GLY A 591 12.59 23.11 -3.85
N ASN A 592 12.87 24.13 -4.65
CA ASN A 592 13.80 24.12 -5.78
C ASN A 592 15.22 24.64 -5.45
N GLU A 593 15.54 24.89 -4.18
CA GLU A 593 16.83 25.42 -3.75
C GLU A 593 17.51 24.47 -2.74
N THR A 594 18.84 24.42 -2.80
CA THR A 594 19.68 23.72 -1.82
C THR A 594 20.74 24.69 -1.28
N GLN A 595 20.91 24.73 0.04
CA GLN A 595 21.97 25.48 0.70
C GLN A 595 22.76 24.57 1.64
N THR A 596 24.05 24.86 1.82
CA THR A 596 24.93 24.08 2.68
C THR A 596 25.44 24.90 3.85
N THR A 597 25.67 24.24 4.98
CA THR A 597 26.40 24.85 6.10
C THR A 597 27.91 24.89 5.79
N PRO A 598 28.70 25.69 6.53
CA PRO A 598 30.15 25.54 6.55
C PRO A 598 30.56 24.13 6.96
N ILE A 599 31.68 23.67 6.41
CA ILE A 599 32.35 22.43 6.81
C ILE A 599 33.09 22.69 8.11
N LEU A 600 32.91 21.82 9.09
CA LEU A 600 33.60 21.89 10.39
C LEU A 600 34.53 20.68 10.50
N LYS A 601 35.84 20.91 10.50
CA LYS A 601 36.83 19.84 10.48
C LYS A 601 36.90 19.06 11.81
N GLU A 602 37.20 17.77 11.72
CA GLU A 602 37.55 16.83 12.79
C GLU A 602 36.61 16.86 14.00
N SER A 603 35.30 16.89 13.77
CA SER A 603 34.30 17.06 14.84
C SER A 603 33.11 16.10 14.72
N LEU A 604 32.95 15.23 15.72
CA LEU A 604 31.76 14.39 15.87
C LEU A 604 30.57 15.11 16.53
N CYS A 605 30.78 16.35 17.01
CA CYS A 605 29.76 17.18 17.66
C CYS A 605 29.78 18.63 17.13
N PRO A 606 29.62 18.84 15.81
CA PRO A 606 29.75 20.14 15.18
C PRO A 606 28.70 21.14 15.70
N GLN A 607 29.11 22.39 15.87
CA GLN A 607 28.22 23.51 16.22
C GLN A 607 28.31 24.58 15.13
N TRP A 608 27.30 24.65 14.27
CA TRP A 608 27.26 25.65 13.20
C TRP A 608 26.70 26.99 13.71
N ASN A 609 25.64 26.96 14.51
CA ASN A 609 24.94 28.15 15.01
C ASN A 609 24.62 29.19 13.91
N ILE A 610 24.16 28.72 12.74
CA ILE A 610 23.84 29.58 11.59
C ILE A 610 22.36 29.53 11.25
N THR A 611 21.92 30.50 10.45
CA THR A 611 20.60 30.50 9.82
C THR A 611 20.74 30.54 8.31
N LEU A 612 20.27 29.52 7.61
CA LEU A 612 20.15 29.50 6.15
C LEU A 612 18.80 30.10 5.77
N VAL A 613 18.77 31.01 4.80
CA VAL A 613 17.56 31.75 4.39
C VAL A 613 17.29 31.49 2.91
N PHE A 614 16.19 30.80 2.63
CA PHE A 614 15.70 30.52 1.28
C PHE A 614 14.63 31.56 0.93
N ARG A 615 14.93 32.51 0.04
CA ARG A 615 14.08 33.70 -0.20
C ARG A 615 13.11 33.57 -1.37
N ASN A 616 13.40 32.68 -2.32
CA ASN A 616 12.67 32.60 -3.59
C ASN A 616 11.94 31.27 -3.77
N LEU A 617 11.40 30.71 -2.68
CA LEU A 617 10.63 29.47 -2.76
C LEU A 617 9.28 29.78 -3.42
N ILE A 618 9.12 29.29 -4.64
CA ILE A 618 7.87 29.39 -5.40
C ILE A 618 7.00 28.20 -5.00
N HIS A 619 5.86 28.49 -4.39
CA HIS A 619 4.85 27.47 -4.11
C HIS A 619 3.57 27.76 -4.89
N VAL A 620 3.01 26.68 -5.42
CA VAL A 620 1.76 26.70 -6.18
C VAL A 620 0.63 26.26 -5.28
N GLY A 621 -0.25 27.19 -4.92
CA GLY A 621 -1.47 26.90 -4.16
C GLY A 621 -1.72 27.84 -2.98
N SER A 622 -2.63 27.42 -2.10
CA SER A 622 -3.02 28.18 -0.91
C SER A 622 -1.92 28.18 0.15
N ARG A 623 -2.07 29.04 1.17
CA ARG A 623 -1.15 29.10 2.30
C ARG A 623 -1.05 27.76 3.04
N GLU A 624 -2.16 27.08 3.23
CA GLU A 624 -2.23 25.80 3.94
C GLU A 624 -1.43 24.73 3.18
N THR A 625 -1.56 24.69 1.85
CA THR A 625 -0.75 23.81 1.02
C THR A 625 0.73 24.18 1.04
N ALA A 626 1.07 25.46 1.24
CA ALA A 626 2.46 25.88 1.33
C ALA A 626 3.14 25.34 2.60
N GLU A 627 2.43 25.33 3.73
CA GLU A 627 2.93 24.75 4.98
C GLU A 627 3.22 23.25 4.82
N GLU A 628 2.32 22.51 4.17
CA GLU A 628 2.50 21.07 3.91
C GLU A 628 3.63 20.79 2.91
N ILE A 629 3.72 21.56 1.83
CA ILE A 629 4.66 21.30 0.72
C ILE A 629 6.06 21.86 1.03
N ILE A 630 6.17 23.12 1.44
CA ILE A 630 7.45 23.77 1.75
C ILE A 630 8.03 23.22 3.06
N GLY A 631 7.18 22.82 4.00
CA GLY A 631 7.58 22.18 5.26
C GLY A 631 8.35 20.87 5.07
N ASN A 632 8.23 20.22 3.90
CA ASN A 632 9.01 19.03 3.56
C ASN A 632 10.45 19.39 3.17
N VAL A 633 11.24 19.79 4.17
CA VAL A 633 12.68 20.07 4.05
C VAL A 633 13.48 18.78 4.16
N VAL A 634 14.40 18.56 3.23
CA VAL A 634 15.32 17.41 3.31
C VAL A 634 16.66 17.89 3.84
N VAL A 635 17.14 17.25 4.89
CA VAL A 635 18.42 17.55 5.54
C VAL A 635 19.30 16.33 5.40
N GLU A 636 20.42 16.50 4.72
CA GLU A 636 21.45 15.48 4.55
C GLU A 636 22.70 15.93 5.28
N CYS A 637 23.25 15.04 6.11
CA CYS A 637 24.54 15.27 6.76
C CYS A 637 25.58 14.49 5.98
N TYR A 638 26.64 15.19 5.57
CA TYR A 638 27.73 14.63 4.80
C TYR A 638 29.04 14.79 5.56
N ASP A 639 29.96 13.88 5.29
CA ASP A 639 31.37 14.09 5.57
C ASP A 639 32.05 14.77 4.37
N TYR A 640 33.04 15.62 4.63
CA TYR A 640 33.83 16.29 3.60
C TYR A 640 35.27 15.83 3.63
N ASP A 641 35.62 14.92 2.73
CA ASP A 641 37.01 14.52 2.60
C ASP A 641 37.72 15.49 1.65
N GLU A 642 38.74 16.22 2.14
CA GLU A 642 39.72 16.84 1.25
C GLU A 642 40.48 15.70 0.55
N LEU A 643 40.03 15.32 -0.65
CA LEU A 643 40.86 14.52 -1.55
C LEU A 643 42.23 15.20 -1.63
N ILE A 644 43.25 14.50 -1.15
CA ILE A 644 44.66 14.79 -1.38
C ILE A 644 44.77 15.12 -2.86
N SER A 645 44.94 16.41 -3.16
CA SER A 645 45.37 16.83 -4.48
C SER A 645 46.73 16.20 -4.68
N ILE A 646 46.80 15.09 -5.42
CA ILE A 646 48.06 14.65 -6.01
C ILE A 646 48.39 15.74 -7.04
N ALA A 647 49.05 16.77 -6.55
CA ALA A 647 49.69 17.78 -7.34
C ALA A 647 50.82 17.08 -8.12
N THR A 648 50.67 17.09 -9.45
CA THR A 648 51.73 17.35 -10.43
C THR A 648 53.08 16.63 -10.30
N TRP A 649 53.31 15.69 -11.24
CA TRP A 649 54.56 15.30 -11.96
C TRP A 649 55.91 15.95 -11.58
N PRO A 650 57.05 15.21 -11.63
CA PRO A 650 57.82 15.10 -12.89
C PRO A 650 58.59 13.77 -13.15
N GLU A 651 58.87 13.54 -14.44
CA GLU A 651 60.02 12.83 -15.07
C GLU A 651 60.48 11.45 -14.53
N PHE A 652 60.33 10.39 -15.33
CA PHE A 652 61.39 9.79 -16.18
C PHE A 652 60.81 8.73 -17.13
#